data_AF-A0A016VQC0-F1
#
_entry.id   AF-A0A016VQC0-F1
#
_cell.length_a   1.000
_cell.length_b   1.000
_cell.length_c   1.000
_cell.angle_alpha   90.00
_cell.angle_beta   90.00
_cell.angle_gamma   90.00
#
_symmetry.space_group_name_H-M   'P 1'
#
loop_
_entity.id
_entity.type
_entity.pdbx_description
1 polymer ?
#
loop_
_entity_poly.entity_id
_entity_poly.type
_entity_poly.pdbx_seq_one_letter_code
_entity_poly.pdbx_strand_id
1 'polypeptide(L)'
;MSCTYIDSAGLSTAPTRTPRDSAARAGIDVVCRHAISCNETSKKRKITKSGRKAPSNNTTADDHTVSGARDAPELNSITFPAAILHKPFYDATWPTAVNFGAMGVIAGHELTHGFDDQGVQWDGTGVLSGWMDNSSAVGFTKMANCVVQEYNNFCPLDKSQYGSASCIDGAQTQGENIADNGGIHAAYRAYRNFINLYGPDPQLPDDLLQEFTADQLFFLSFAQVWCQLPYDDGTEMTQLLVDPHSPSQYRVWGTIQNFAAFKDAFHCPSSAYAPDKHCDVWVSDIDSSYGQPVVKSELNIETNKQITTGDMDKYNAYKMATNFYQQSVNTTVDPCTDFFQYACGNYDKLVSFHYADANNYVIMANQLNSPAYQATIQSSQALKKEKSFSDACIAATLNSSTSQGILVSKDYLLPRVNTLANYLGSNFTYSFGGDVTSLPNATQLANALAYLSFTQGIDTLVTPMVDTNWDDPTKGYRMFMDQNTAYMSKTYYPANAFKTIEDNYINTATHVIANFTVEQGLAVDPNLRDKVKGLVEFEQMIANTYSTDDGTRRSYQRSWNLMTIANLQQNYGFIDWAAYMKQVPAVAQKKVQANDFAVAVMELGQYKKMNQDYAKFDKTLLVNYLFMRLLLQNAQYLPTYASSFEGMPEETFALGRKRRNVQFSASATLADTQANCARMANNLMQFANGRVFIDYLYPDDASKTMIRQTAGGLIANVINSFQGMVDQLDWMQVDTKRKAYDKTVGIIQNIAFPDWIMNNTQLDAYYNDLTFAPNSNYYDMWTTLTTFNIMLQYKQLTFDKTDRKDFLGQPGTVNAWYQPELNSITFPAGILQPPYFHPQWPASINYGGMGVVAGHELTHGFDDEGVQWGPGGALSMPACANCTGWMDESSSAKFKQMAQCVIGDDEASLFPEYGNFCPLNPNKYSPNCVNGVQTQGENIADNGGIHAAFRAYRTHIALDGPDPLLPDRLFGQFTHDQLFFLNFAQVWCEKRRTDDQLYQQLMVDPHSPSMYRVFGTIQNYPAFRVAYNCPVNSAYAPTTHCNVWVPNNEP
;
A
#
# COMPACT_ATOMS: atom_id res chain seq x y z
N MET A 1 34.15 -28.28 -36.60
CA MET A 1 34.82 -29.51 -37.06
C MET A 1 34.11 -30.68 -36.39
N SER A 2 33.68 -31.65 -37.19
CA SER A 2 32.72 -32.70 -36.84
C SER A 2 33.34 -33.80 -35.98
N CYS A 3 32.62 -34.30 -34.97
CA CYS A 3 32.96 -35.54 -34.26
C CYS A 3 31.80 -36.54 -34.33
N THR A 4 32.12 -37.73 -34.81
CA THR A 4 31.29 -38.92 -34.98
C THR A 4 31.24 -39.78 -33.72
N TYR A 5 30.05 -40.34 -33.44
CA TYR A 5 29.75 -41.39 -32.46
C TYR A 5 30.50 -42.71 -32.74
N ILE A 6 30.94 -43.39 -31.67
CA ILE A 6 31.14 -44.85 -31.66
C ILE A 6 30.54 -45.42 -30.38
N ASP A 7 29.82 -46.52 -30.57
CA ASP A 7 28.90 -47.19 -29.65
C ASP A 7 29.52 -48.47 -29.04
N SER A 8 28.94 -48.85 -27.91
CA SER A 8 28.93 -50.07 -27.06
C SER A 8 29.65 -51.41 -27.39
N ALA A 9 30.15 -52.06 -26.31
CA ALA A 9 30.06 -53.51 -25.93
C ALA A 9 31.06 -53.77 -24.76
N GLY A 10 30.90 -54.59 -23.72
CA GLY A 10 29.96 -55.65 -23.29
C GLY A 10 30.73 -56.62 -22.35
N LEU A 11 30.01 -57.39 -21.49
CA LEU A 11 30.45 -58.48 -20.54
C LEU A 11 30.73 -58.03 -19.07
N SER A 12 30.38 -58.73 -17.98
CA SER A 12 29.72 -60.01 -17.69
C SER A 12 29.45 -60.14 -16.16
N THR A 13 28.51 -61.02 -15.80
CA THR A 13 27.80 -61.37 -14.54
C THR A 13 28.58 -61.85 -13.27
N ALA A 14 28.16 -61.31 -12.09
CA ALA A 14 27.83 -61.91 -10.74
C ALA A 14 28.92 -62.57 -9.83
N PRO A 15 28.75 -62.71 -8.46
CA PRO A 15 27.53 -62.58 -7.64
C PRO A 15 27.60 -61.87 -6.24
N THR A 16 26.45 -61.33 -5.83
CA THR A 16 25.85 -61.14 -4.47
C THR A 16 26.71 -61.08 -3.19
N ARG A 17 26.69 -59.92 -2.52
CA ARG A 17 26.70 -59.76 -1.04
C ARG A 17 25.74 -58.63 -0.62
N THR A 18 25.10 -58.82 0.54
CA THR A 18 24.00 -58.05 1.16
C THR A 18 24.29 -56.57 1.47
N PRO A 19 23.29 -55.66 1.42
CA PRO A 19 23.48 -54.23 1.69
C PRO A 19 23.10 -53.83 3.13
N ARG A 20 24.01 -53.15 3.83
CA ARG A 20 23.68 -52.10 4.83
C ARG A 20 24.73 -50.99 4.69
N ASP A 21 24.24 -49.76 4.72
CA ASP A 21 24.98 -48.48 4.75
C ASP A 21 25.73 -48.08 3.46
N SER A 22 25.01 -47.56 2.45
CA SER A 22 25.62 -46.70 1.41
C SER A 22 24.65 -45.84 0.57
N ALA A 23 23.43 -45.57 1.03
CA ALA A 23 22.50 -44.70 0.29
C ALA A 23 22.70 -43.18 0.53
N ALA A 24 23.65 -42.77 1.39
CA ALA A 24 23.83 -41.36 1.78
C ALA A 24 24.97 -40.63 1.06
N ARG A 25 25.82 -41.31 0.27
CA ARG A 25 26.96 -40.69 -0.46
C ARG A 25 26.72 -40.47 -1.96
N ALA A 26 25.62 -40.94 -2.52
CA ALA A 26 25.45 -41.04 -3.97
C ALA A 26 25.01 -39.75 -4.69
N GLY A 27 24.57 -38.70 -3.98
CA GLY A 27 24.04 -37.48 -4.62
C GLY A 27 25.11 -36.49 -5.12
N ILE A 28 26.25 -36.41 -4.45
CA ILE A 28 27.35 -35.46 -4.80
C ILE A 28 28.35 -36.09 -5.78
N ASP A 29 28.46 -37.42 -5.77
CA ASP A 29 29.55 -38.14 -6.43
C ASP A 29 29.36 -38.32 -7.97
N VAL A 30 28.18 -37.96 -8.48
CA VAL A 30 27.82 -38.05 -9.91
C VAL A 30 28.15 -36.75 -10.67
N VAL A 31 28.11 -35.59 -10.01
CA VAL A 31 28.36 -34.29 -10.66
C VAL A 31 29.86 -34.00 -10.82
N CYS A 32 30.70 -34.41 -9.85
CA CYS A 32 32.15 -34.20 -9.93
C CYS A 32 32.87 -35.03 -11.00
N ARG A 33 32.28 -36.15 -11.47
CA ARG A 33 32.99 -37.08 -12.38
C ARG A 33 32.99 -36.66 -13.86
N HIS A 34 32.17 -35.68 -14.27
CA HIS A 34 32.10 -35.25 -15.66
C HIS A 34 32.94 -34.00 -16.01
N ALA A 35 33.59 -33.35 -15.04
CA ALA A 35 34.32 -32.08 -15.24
C ALA A 35 35.85 -32.20 -15.42
N ILE A 36 36.40 -33.38 -15.74
CA ILE A 36 37.85 -33.57 -15.89
C ILE A 36 38.20 -33.87 -17.35
N SER A 37 38.39 -32.83 -18.14
CA SER A 37 39.32 -32.82 -19.28
C SER A 37 39.54 -31.39 -19.76
N CYS A 38 40.53 -30.69 -19.19
CA CYS A 38 41.43 -29.78 -19.91
C CYS A 38 42.30 -29.00 -18.90
N ASN A 39 43.55 -29.44 -18.69
CA ASN A 39 44.63 -28.47 -18.44
C ASN A 39 46.01 -29.09 -18.73
N GLU A 40 46.48 -28.98 -19.97
CA GLU A 40 47.91 -29.06 -20.26
C GLU A 40 48.28 -27.93 -21.23
N THR A 41 48.96 -26.89 -20.72
CA THR A 41 50.27 -26.42 -21.19
C THR A 41 50.60 -25.05 -20.60
N SER A 42 51.54 -24.98 -19.65
CA SER A 42 52.17 -23.72 -19.23
C SER A 42 53.45 -23.48 -20.04
N LYS A 43 53.47 -22.46 -20.91
CA LYS A 43 54.70 -21.92 -21.51
C LYS A 43 55.08 -20.62 -20.79
N LYS A 44 56.22 -20.65 -20.09
CA LYS A 44 56.85 -19.47 -19.48
C LYS A 44 57.26 -18.44 -20.55
N ARG A 45 56.74 -17.21 -20.48
CA ARG A 45 57.36 -16.02 -21.08
C ARG A 45 57.89 -15.10 -19.98
N LYS A 46 59.18 -14.77 -20.05
CA LYS A 46 59.78 -13.65 -19.30
C LYS A 46 59.55 -12.37 -20.08
N ILE A 47 59.04 -11.32 -19.45
CA ILE A 47 59.09 -9.94 -19.97
C ILE A 47 59.66 -9.02 -18.88
N THR A 48 60.59 -8.17 -19.32
CA THR A 48 61.38 -7.18 -18.59
C THR A 48 60.57 -5.94 -18.18
N LYS A 49 60.77 -5.44 -16.95
CA LYS A 49 60.23 -4.16 -16.46
C LYS A 49 60.84 -2.97 -17.22
N SER A 50 60.00 -2.09 -17.76
CA SER A 50 60.35 -0.69 -18.07
C SER A 50 59.37 0.25 -17.38
N GLY A 51 59.89 1.15 -16.55
CA GLY A 51 59.09 2.04 -15.70
C GLY A 51 58.43 3.20 -16.44
N ARG A 52 57.20 3.51 -16.02
CA ARG A 52 56.56 4.84 -16.04
C ARG A 52 55.60 4.93 -14.83
N LYS A 53 55.60 6.10 -14.18
CA LYS A 53 54.78 6.44 -13.00
C LYS A 53 53.28 6.48 -13.34
N ALA A 54 52.45 5.87 -12.49
CA ALA A 54 50.99 5.97 -12.44
C ALA A 54 50.56 6.54 -11.05
N PRO A 55 49.35 7.12 -10.91
CA PRO A 55 48.93 7.87 -9.72
C PRO A 55 48.58 6.95 -8.54
N SER A 56 48.58 7.52 -7.34
CA SER A 56 48.47 6.85 -6.05
C SER A 56 47.08 6.27 -5.77
N ASN A 57 46.79 5.07 -6.29
CA ASN A 57 45.90 4.11 -5.63
C ASN A 57 46.81 3.06 -4.98
N ASN A 58 46.91 3.07 -3.66
CA ASN A 58 47.76 2.15 -2.92
C ASN A 58 47.01 0.84 -2.69
N THR A 59 46.79 0.06 -3.76
CA THR A 59 46.38 -1.35 -3.65
C THR A 59 47.63 -2.19 -3.41
N THR A 60 47.79 -2.72 -2.21
CA THR A 60 48.95 -3.55 -1.80
C THR A 60 48.85 -5.02 -2.24
N ALA A 61 48.05 -5.34 -3.25
CA ALA A 61 47.94 -6.70 -3.77
C ALA A 61 48.93 -6.94 -4.93
N ASP A 62 49.81 -7.93 -4.77
CA ASP A 62 50.60 -8.49 -5.87
C ASP A 62 49.65 -9.10 -6.92
N ASP A 63 49.53 -8.44 -8.07
CA ASP A 63 48.58 -8.67 -9.17
C ASP A 63 48.78 -10.00 -9.95
N HIS A 64 49.47 -10.99 -9.37
CA HIS A 64 49.89 -12.23 -10.06
C HIS A 64 49.73 -13.53 -9.27
N THR A 65 49.15 -13.49 -8.07
CA THR A 65 48.73 -14.70 -7.36
C THR A 65 47.21 -14.81 -7.41
N VAL A 66 46.67 -16.02 -7.61
CA VAL A 66 45.26 -16.33 -7.43
C VAL A 66 44.97 -16.22 -5.93
N SER A 67 44.92 -15.00 -5.42
CA SER A 67 44.49 -14.70 -4.06
C SER A 67 43.07 -14.18 -4.21
N GLY A 68 42.12 -14.76 -3.47
CA GLY A 68 40.68 -14.52 -3.63
C GLY A 68 40.25 -13.06 -3.50
N ALA A 69 38.95 -12.83 -3.64
CA ALA A 69 38.34 -11.56 -3.27
C ALA A 69 38.61 -11.27 -1.78
N ARG A 70 38.57 -9.99 -1.40
CA ARG A 70 38.88 -9.56 -0.03
C ARG A 70 38.06 -8.35 0.38
N ASP A 71 37.60 -8.36 1.62
CA ASP A 71 37.18 -7.18 2.37
C ASP A 71 38.35 -6.49 3.08
N ALA A 72 38.28 -5.16 3.20
CA ALA A 72 39.21 -4.35 3.97
C ALA A 72 38.41 -3.42 4.90
N PRO A 73 38.16 -3.83 6.16
CA PRO A 73 37.22 -3.13 7.03
C PRO A 73 37.69 -1.72 7.41
N GLU A 74 39.00 -1.49 7.49
CA GLU A 74 39.58 -0.15 7.74
C GLU A 74 39.38 0.84 6.57
N LEU A 75 39.00 0.32 5.40
CA LEU A 75 38.68 1.11 4.21
C LEU A 75 37.18 1.05 3.86
N ASN A 76 36.41 0.20 4.54
CA ASN A 76 35.04 -0.19 4.18
C ASN A 76 34.93 -0.47 2.66
N SER A 77 35.76 -1.41 2.16
CA SER A 77 35.90 -1.67 0.73
C SER A 77 36.08 -3.13 0.41
N ILE A 78 35.39 -3.59 -0.64
CA ILE A 78 35.53 -4.95 -1.20
C ILE A 78 36.32 -4.88 -2.52
N THR A 79 37.24 -5.81 -2.72
CA THR A 79 38.03 -5.92 -3.96
C THR A 79 37.87 -7.29 -4.61
N PHE A 80 37.48 -7.30 -5.89
CA PHE A 80 37.45 -8.50 -6.74
C PHE A 80 38.61 -8.47 -7.74
N PRO A 81 39.59 -9.38 -7.64
CA PRO A 81 40.65 -9.50 -8.63
C PRO A 81 40.09 -9.91 -9.99
N ALA A 82 40.66 -9.40 -11.09
CA ALA A 82 40.21 -9.77 -12.43
C ALA A 82 40.23 -11.29 -12.70
N ALA A 83 41.11 -12.03 -12.01
CA ALA A 83 41.20 -13.49 -12.10
C ALA A 83 39.99 -14.25 -11.52
N ILE A 84 39.13 -13.61 -10.70
CA ILE A 84 37.89 -14.24 -10.23
C ILE A 84 36.70 -13.94 -11.15
N LEU A 85 36.82 -12.94 -12.04
CA LEU A 85 35.76 -12.52 -12.97
C LEU A 85 35.77 -13.32 -14.29
N HIS A 86 36.15 -14.59 -14.22
CA HIS A 86 36.16 -15.51 -15.35
C HIS A 86 35.89 -16.96 -14.89
N LYS A 87 35.74 -17.89 -15.84
CA LYS A 87 35.53 -19.32 -15.53
C LYS A 87 36.59 -19.87 -14.57
N PRO A 88 36.21 -20.70 -13.58
CA PRO A 88 34.88 -21.28 -13.38
C PRO A 88 33.88 -20.44 -12.56
N PHE A 89 34.25 -19.25 -12.08
CA PHE A 89 33.42 -18.47 -11.14
C PHE A 89 32.38 -17.58 -11.83
N TYR A 90 32.66 -17.10 -13.04
CA TYR A 90 31.79 -16.18 -13.77
C TYR A 90 31.96 -16.29 -15.29
N ASP A 91 30.84 -16.19 -16.03
CA ASP A 91 30.82 -15.86 -17.46
C ASP A 91 29.53 -15.07 -17.74
N ALA A 92 29.66 -13.93 -18.41
CA ALA A 92 28.52 -13.06 -18.71
C ALA A 92 27.42 -13.72 -19.57
N THR A 93 27.69 -14.87 -20.18
CA THR A 93 26.74 -15.64 -21.01
C THR A 93 26.10 -16.81 -20.27
N TRP A 94 26.47 -17.06 -19.01
CA TRP A 94 25.89 -18.13 -18.20
C TRP A 94 24.52 -17.73 -17.64
N PRO A 95 23.65 -18.72 -17.33
CA PRO A 95 22.39 -18.45 -16.65
C PRO A 95 22.63 -17.64 -15.37
N THR A 96 21.74 -16.70 -15.12
CA THR A 96 21.69 -15.81 -13.97
C THR A 96 21.82 -16.61 -12.67
N ALA A 97 21.04 -17.67 -12.50
CA ALA A 97 21.11 -18.52 -11.31
C ALA A 97 22.52 -19.06 -11.05
N VAL A 98 23.25 -19.45 -12.11
CA VAL A 98 24.63 -19.96 -11.99
C VAL A 98 25.59 -18.85 -11.59
N ASN A 99 25.50 -17.68 -12.25
CA ASN A 99 26.37 -16.54 -11.94
C ASN A 99 26.15 -16.01 -10.52
N PHE A 100 24.91 -15.92 -10.05
CA PHE A 100 24.61 -15.52 -8.69
C PHE A 100 25.00 -16.60 -7.66
N GLY A 101 24.81 -17.88 -7.98
CA GLY A 101 25.22 -18.99 -7.11
C GLY A 101 26.74 -19.10 -6.95
N ALA A 102 27.52 -18.70 -7.95
CA ALA A 102 28.97 -18.67 -7.88
C ALA A 102 29.49 -17.28 -7.48
N MET A 103 29.69 -16.38 -8.45
CA MET A 103 30.23 -15.04 -8.21
C MET A 103 29.36 -14.20 -7.27
N GLY A 104 28.04 -14.33 -7.33
CA GLY A 104 27.14 -13.62 -6.42
C GLY A 104 27.37 -14.01 -4.96
N VAL A 105 27.54 -15.30 -4.66
CA VAL A 105 27.84 -15.77 -3.30
C VAL A 105 29.21 -15.30 -2.84
N ILE A 106 30.22 -15.32 -3.71
CA ILE A 106 31.53 -14.74 -3.39
C ILE A 106 31.39 -13.25 -3.07
N ALA A 107 30.61 -12.51 -3.86
CA ALA A 107 30.39 -11.10 -3.59
C ALA A 107 29.63 -10.85 -2.28
N GLY A 108 28.64 -11.68 -1.97
CA GLY A 108 27.92 -11.64 -0.71
C GLY A 108 28.81 -12.03 0.48
N HIS A 109 29.71 -12.98 0.30
CA HIS A 109 30.66 -13.44 1.31
C HIS A 109 31.58 -12.28 1.73
N GLU A 110 32.22 -11.62 0.75
CA GLU A 110 33.06 -10.46 1.04
C GLU A 110 32.28 -9.31 1.67
N LEU A 111 31.04 -9.08 1.24
CA LEU A 111 30.17 -8.09 1.86
C LEU A 111 29.87 -8.40 3.33
N THR A 112 29.75 -9.68 3.67
CA THR A 112 29.39 -10.12 5.02
C THR A 112 30.57 -10.02 5.99
N HIS A 113 31.82 -10.00 5.52
CA HIS A 113 32.98 -9.72 6.38
C HIS A 113 32.89 -8.37 7.08
N GLY A 114 32.27 -7.35 6.47
CA GLY A 114 31.97 -6.08 7.14
C GLY A 114 31.06 -6.22 8.38
N PHE A 115 30.44 -7.39 8.56
CA PHE A 115 29.54 -7.73 9.66
C PHE A 115 29.93 -9.04 10.36
N ASP A 116 31.18 -9.50 10.29
CA ASP A 116 31.63 -10.67 11.05
C ASP A 116 32.23 -10.28 12.41
N ASP A 117 32.91 -11.20 13.09
CA ASP A 117 33.54 -10.96 14.39
C ASP A 117 34.61 -9.85 14.37
N GLN A 118 35.23 -9.60 13.21
CA GLN A 118 36.17 -8.50 13.01
C GLN A 118 35.46 -7.26 12.46
N GLY A 119 34.61 -7.41 11.44
CA GLY A 119 33.93 -6.32 10.75
C GLY A 119 33.06 -5.47 11.66
N VAL A 120 32.31 -6.09 12.59
CA VAL A 120 31.45 -5.36 13.54
C VAL A 120 32.20 -4.45 14.51
N GLN A 121 33.53 -4.55 14.56
CA GLN A 121 34.37 -3.67 15.35
C GLN A 121 34.68 -2.35 14.62
N TRP A 122 34.32 -2.23 13.34
CA TRP A 122 34.55 -1.05 12.51
C TRP A 122 33.22 -0.43 12.11
N ASP A 123 33.12 0.90 12.16
CA ASP A 123 31.94 1.61 11.67
C ASP A 123 31.97 1.78 10.14
N GLY A 124 30.89 2.33 9.56
CA GLY A 124 30.77 2.53 8.11
C GLY A 124 31.78 3.51 7.50
N THR A 125 32.67 4.12 8.28
CA THR A 125 33.79 4.93 7.82
C THR A 125 35.15 4.24 7.93
N GLY A 126 35.18 2.99 8.40
CA GLY A 126 36.40 2.23 8.65
C GLY A 126 37.12 2.63 9.94
N VAL A 127 36.42 3.26 10.90
CA VAL A 127 36.97 3.60 12.21
C VAL A 127 36.59 2.52 13.21
N LEU A 128 37.58 2.03 13.98
CA LEU A 128 37.35 1.08 15.06
C LEU A 128 36.40 1.69 16.11
N SER A 129 35.20 1.13 16.22
CA SER A 129 34.09 1.66 17.02
C SER A 129 33.09 0.55 17.36
N GLY A 130 32.66 0.48 18.63
CA GLY A 130 31.52 -0.34 19.03
C GLY A 130 30.21 0.36 18.66
N TRP A 131 29.81 0.27 17.39
CA TRP A 131 28.61 0.94 16.87
C TRP A 131 27.30 0.22 17.20
N MET A 132 27.38 -1.09 17.52
CA MET A 132 26.22 -1.85 17.97
C MET A 132 25.74 -1.38 19.34
N ASP A 133 24.43 -1.16 19.48
CA ASP A 133 23.82 -1.02 20.79
C ASP A 133 23.90 -2.34 21.59
N ASN A 134 23.69 -2.26 22.90
CA ASN A 134 23.82 -3.42 23.80
C ASN A 134 22.94 -4.62 23.40
N SER A 135 21.72 -4.38 22.91
CA SER A 135 20.81 -5.45 22.52
C SER A 135 21.27 -6.13 21.23
N SER A 136 21.72 -5.34 20.25
CA SER A 136 22.31 -5.81 19.00
C SER A 136 23.60 -6.61 19.25
N ALA A 137 24.49 -6.14 20.13
CA ALA A 137 25.72 -6.84 20.49
C ALA A 137 25.45 -8.21 21.17
N VAL A 138 24.44 -8.29 22.04
CA VAL A 138 23.99 -9.56 22.64
C VAL A 138 23.40 -10.49 21.59
N GLY A 139 22.57 -9.97 20.68
CA GLY A 139 22.01 -10.73 19.57
C GLY A 139 23.09 -11.31 18.64
N PHE A 140 24.04 -10.46 18.21
CA PHE A 140 25.20 -10.87 17.43
C PHE A 140 26.01 -11.95 18.16
N THR A 141 26.30 -11.75 19.45
CA THR A 141 27.05 -12.73 20.25
C THR A 141 26.30 -14.07 20.34
N LYS A 142 24.98 -14.07 20.46
CA LYS A 142 24.16 -15.30 20.46
C LYS A 142 24.26 -16.01 19.10
N MET A 143 24.10 -15.29 18.00
CA MET A 143 24.24 -15.81 16.63
C MET A 143 25.64 -16.39 16.39
N ALA A 144 26.68 -15.61 16.69
CA ALA A 144 28.08 -15.98 16.48
C ALA A 144 28.47 -17.21 17.32
N ASN A 145 27.96 -17.32 18.55
CA ASN A 145 28.16 -18.51 19.39
C ASN A 145 27.40 -19.73 18.87
N CYS A 146 26.24 -19.56 18.24
CA CYS A 146 25.55 -20.66 17.57
C CYS A 146 26.45 -21.25 16.49
N VAL A 147 26.98 -20.40 15.59
CA VAL A 147 27.87 -20.81 14.49
C VAL A 147 29.12 -21.52 15.04
N VAL A 148 29.73 -21.00 16.10
CA VAL A 148 30.87 -21.67 16.77
C VAL A 148 30.50 -23.06 17.25
N GLN A 149 29.38 -23.20 17.97
CA GLN A 149 28.94 -24.47 18.52
C GLN A 149 28.58 -25.48 17.44
N GLU A 150 27.97 -25.01 16.35
CA GLU A 150 27.62 -25.81 15.20
C GLU A 150 28.87 -26.38 14.53
N TYR A 151 29.82 -25.52 14.15
CA TYR A 151 31.02 -25.92 13.44
C TYR A 151 31.98 -26.76 14.31
N ASN A 152 31.99 -26.58 15.63
CA ASN A 152 32.73 -27.45 16.56
C ASN A 152 32.32 -28.95 16.47
N ASN A 153 31.15 -29.25 15.90
CA ASN A 153 30.69 -30.63 15.72
C ASN A 153 31.13 -31.26 14.39
N PHE A 154 31.76 -30.50 13.49
CA PHE A 154 32.28 -30.99 12.23
C PHE A 154 33.69 -31.55 12.39
N CYS A 155 33.83 -32.86 12.20
CA CYS A 155 35.07 -33.58 12.47
C CYS A 155 35.52 -34.40 11.25
N PRO A 156 36.34 -33.81 10.36
CA PRO A 156 36.81 -34.50 9.16
C PRO A 156 37.79 -35.63 9.46
N LEU A 157 38.48 -35.59 10.61
CA LEU A 157 39.45 -36.60 11.02
C LEU A 157 38.88 -37.56 12.07
N ASP A 158 39.52 -38.72 12.23
CA ASP A 158 39.12 -39.70 13.25
C ASP A 158 39.44 -39.18 14.66
N LYS A 159 38.39 -38.96 15.46
CA LYS A 159 38.46 -38.62 16.89
C LYS A 159 39.34 -39.57 17.70
N SER A 160 39.37 -40.85 17.34
CA SER A 160 40.14 -41.87 18.06
C SER A 160 41.66 -41.67 17.91
N GLN A 161 42.09 -41.10 16.78
CA GLN A 161 43.48 -40.88 16.44
C GLN A 161 43.94 -39.46 16.76
N TYR A 162 43.07 -38.47 16.56
CA TYR A 162 43.43 -37.05 16.57
C TYR A 162 42.80 -36.24 17.72
N GLY A 163 41.98 -36.88 18.57
CA GLY A 163 41.42 -36.25 19.77
C GLY A 163 40.57 -35.03 19.46
N SER A 164 40.73 -33.94 20.21
CA SER A 164 39.99 -32.69 19.98
C SER A 164 40.37 -31.99 18.67
N ALA A 165 41.59 -32.20 18.15
CA ALA A 165 42.05 -31.63 16.88
C ALA A 165 41.45 -32.34 15.66
N SER A 166 40.55 -33.31 15.87
CA SER A 166 39.82 -33.96 14.78
C SER A 166 38.67 -33.13 14.23
N CYS A 167 38.29 -32.06 14.92
CA CYS A 167 37.16 -31.20 14.61
C CYS A 167 37.58 -29.77 14.27
N ILE A 168 36.73 -29.07 13.52
CA ILE A 168 36.88 -27.65 13.25
C ILE A 168 36.83 -26.89 14.57
N ASP A 169 37.76 -25.95 14.76
CA ASP A 169 37.63 -24.93 15.79
C ASP A 169 36.69 -23.85 15.26
N GLY A 170 35.44 -23.91 15.69
CA GLY A 170 34.39 -22.98 15.27
C GLY A 170 34.68 -21.54 15.70
N ALA A 171 35.50 -21.32 16.74
CA ALA A 171 35.92 -19.98 17.15
C ALA A 171 37.03 -19.43 16.24
N GLN A 172 37.97 -20.28 15.81
CA GLN A 172 38.99 -19.90 14.83
C GLN A 172 38.40 -19.57 13.45
N THR A 173 37.38 -20.33 13.03
CA THR A 173 36.75 -20.21 11.70
C THR A 173 35.52 -19.31 11.68
N GLN A 174 35.19 -18.64 12.80
CA GLN A 174 33.93 -17.93 13.00
C GLN A 174 33.65 -16.89 11.91
N GLY A 175 34.62 -16.03 11.58
CA GLY A 175 34.44 -14.95 10.60
C GLY A 175 34.05 -15.47 9.21
N GLU A 176 34.81 -16.43 8.70
CA GLU A 176 34.55 -17.10 7.42
C GLU A 176 33.20 -17.83 7.40
N ASN A 177 32.85 -18.53 8.48
CA ASN A 177 31.58 -19.25 8.57
C ASN A 177 30.39 -18.28 8.61
N ILE A 178 30.50 -17.15 9.31
CA ILE A 178 29.48 -16.08 9.29
C ILE A 178 29.38 -15.49 7.88
N ALA A 179 30.53 -15.26 7.22
CA ALA A 179 30.59 -14.69 5.88
C ALA A 179 29.95 -15.60 4.81
N ASP A 180 30.21 -16.91 4.83
CA ASP A 180 29.56 -17.87 3.94
C ASP A 180 28.04 -17.90 4.14
N ASN A 181 27.60 -17.93 5.39
CA ASN A 181 26.18 -17.95 5.76
C ASN A 181 25.45 -16.66 5.35
N GLY A 182 25.98 -15.48 5.69
CA GLY A 182 25.36 -14.23 5.26
C GLY A 182 25.46 -14.01 3.74
N GLY A 183 26.57 -14.44 3.14
CA GLY A 183 26.86 -14.23 1.73
C GLY A 183 25.91 -14.98 0.79
N ILE A 184 25.60 -16.24 1.10
CA ILE A 184 24.62 -16.99 0.30
C ILE A 184 23.21 -16.40 0.41
N HIS A 185 22.82 -15.90 1.59
CA HIS A 185 21.52 -15.25 1.80
C HIS A 185 21.44 -13.95 0.98
N ALA A 186 22.49 -13.13 1.00
CA ALA A 186 22.55 -11.90 0.22
C ALA A 186 22.48 -12.17 -1.29
N ALA A 187 23.26 -13.15 -1.77
CA ALA A 187 23.31 -13.52 -3.17
C ALA A 187 21.97 -14.10 -3.67
N TYR A 188 21.34 -14.98 -2.90
CA TYR A 188 20.05 -15.57 -3.26
C TYR A 188 18.95 -14.49 -3.32
N ARG A 189 18.90 -13.57 -2.34
CA ARG A 189 17.95 -12.44 -2.39
C ARG A 189 18.18 -11.56 -3.60
N ALA A 190 19.43 -11.25 -3.94
CA ALA A 190 19.77 -10.46 -5.13
C ALA A 190 19.34 -11.16 -6.42
N TYR A 191 19.59 -12.47 -6.54
CA TYR A 191 19.13 -13.31 -7.64
C TYR A 191 17.60 -13.31 -7.76
N ARG A 192 16.86 -13.53 -6.65
CA ARG A 192 15.40 -13.52 -6.65
C ARG A 192 14.83 -12.16 -7.05
N ASN A 193 15.48 -11.06 -6.67
CA ASN A 193 15.08 -9.72 -7.11
C ASN A 193 15.29 -9.53 -8.61
N PHE A 194 16.43 -10.00 -9.15
CA PHE A 194 16.72 -9.93 -10.58
C PHE A 194 15.65 -10.66 -11.41
N ILE A 195 15.34 -11.91 -11.07
CA ILE A 195 14.33 -12.68 -11.82
C ILE A 195 12.92 -12.12 -11.70
N ASN A 196 12.58 -11.40 -10.62
CA ASN A 196 11.28 -10.74 -10.50
C ASN A 196 11.15 -9.57 -11.48
N LEU A 197 12.26 -8.88 -11.79
CA LEU A 197 12.28 -7.74 -12.70
C LEU A 197 12.44 -8.17 -14.16
N TYR A 198 13.32 -9.14 -14.45
CA TYR A 198 13.71 -9.49 -15.82
C TYR A 198 13.19 -10.85 -16.29
N GLY A 199 12.62 -11.64 -15.37
CA GLY A 199 12.22 -13.03 -15.60
C GLY A 199 13.38 -14.02 -15.43
N PRO A 200 13.07 -15.34 -15.39
CA PRO A 200 14.08 -16.39 -15.31
C PRO A 200 14.71 -16.67 -16.68
N ASP A 201 15.93 -17.22 -16.66
CA ASP A 201 16.55 -17.79 -17.85
C ASP A 201 15.79 -19.02 -18.36
N PRO A 202 15.94 -19.37 -19.66
CA PRO A 202 15.52 -20.67 -20.17
C PRO A 202 16.19 -21.82 -19.41
N GLN A 203 15.51 -22.98 -19.36
CA GLN A 203 16.11 -24.21 -18.85
C GLN A 203 17.37 -24.58 -19.64
N LEU A 204 18.31 -25.23 -18.96
CA LEU A 204 19.54 -25.72 -19.58
C LEU A 204 19.22 -26.74 -20.68
N PRO A 205 19.82 -26.65 -21.88
CA PRO A 205 19.53 -27.55 -23.00
C PRO A 205 20.30 -28.88 -22.86
N ASP A 206 20.02 -29.65 -21.80
CA ASP A 206 20.64 -30.94 -21.50
C ASP A 206 19.61 -31.90 -20.90
N ASP A 207 19.71 -33.19 -21.23
CA ASP A 207 18.72 -34.20 -20.86
C ASP A 207 18.50 -34.30 -19.34
N LEU A 208 19.56 -34.13 -18.53
CA LEU A 208 19.51 -34.19 -17.07
C LEU A 208 19.38 -32.80 -16.45
N LEU A 209 20.18 -31.82 -16.90
CA LEU A 209 20.24 -30.52 -16.24
C LEU A 209 18.98 -29.66 -16.47
N GLN A 210 18.19 -29.95 -17.51
CA GLN A 210 16.88 -29.31 -17.73
C GLN A 210 15.87 -29.62 -16.62
N GLU A 211 16.07 -30.71 -15.86
CA GLU A 211 15.16 -31.09 -14.78
C GLU A 211 15.34 -30.20 -13.54
N PHE A 212 16.52 -29.58 -13.35
CA PHE A 212 16.74 -28.69 -12.21
C PHE A 212 16.03 -27.35 -12.36
N THR A 213 15.44 -26.88 -11.27
CA THR A 213 14.92 -25.50 -11.19
C THR A 213 16.06 -24.50 -11.13
N ALA A 214 15.79 -23.23 -11.47
CA ALA A 214 16.80 -22.18 -11.38
C ALA A 214 17.31 -21.99 -9.93
N ASP A 215 16.45 -22.17 -8.91
CA ASP A 215 16.89 -22.12 -7.50
C ASP A 215 17.82 -23.29 -7.15
N GLN A 216 17.55 -24.50 -7.68
CA GLN A 216 18.46 -25.64 -7.53
C GLN A 216 19.80 -25.39 -8.25
N LEU A 217 19.77 -24.81 -9.45
CA LEU A 217 20.98 -24.44 -10.18
C LEU A 217 21.80 -23.39 -9.43
N PHE A 218 21.17 -22.45 -8.72
CA PHE A 218 21.86 -21.50 -7.85
C PHE A 218 22.67 -22.23 -6.77
N PHE A 219 22.04 -23.16 -6.04
CA PHE A 219 22.71 -23.91 -4.97
C PHE A 219 23.73 -24.91 -5.49
N LEU A 220 23.51 -25.53 -6.66
CA LEU A 220 24.50 -26.38 -7.32
C LEU A 220 25.73 -25.56 -7.75
N SER A 221 25.52 -24.37 -8.30
CA SER A 221 26.60 -23.46 -8.66
C SER A 221 27.41 -23.03 -7.43
N PHE A 222 26.71 -22.70 -6.33
CA PHE A 222 27.34 -22.43 -5.03
C PHE A 222 28.22 -23.60 -4.56
N ALA A 223 27.71 -24.83 -4.57
CA ALA A 223 28.50 -25.98 -4.16
C ALA A 223 29.71 -26.24 -5.09
N GLN A 224 29.57 -25.96 -6.40
CA GLN A 224 30.62 -26.20 -7.38
C GLN A 224 31.87 -25.35 -7.17
N VAL A 225 31.75 -24.11 -6.68
CA VAL A 225 32.92 -23.25 -6.43
C VAL A 225 33.86 -23.81 -5.35
N TRP A 226 33.36 -24.75 -4.53
CA TRP A 226 34.07 -25.39 -3.43
C TRP A 226 34.54 -26.82 -3.74
N CYS A 227 34.32 -27.32 -4.97
CA CYS A 227 34.74 -28.66 -5.36
C CYS A 227 36.27 -28.79 -5.33
N GLN A 228 36.78 -29.69 -4.48
CA GLN A 228 38.20 -29.99 -4.37
C GLN A 228 38.45 -31.50 -4.20
N LEU A 229 39.68 -31.94 -4.48
CA LEU A 229 40.11 -33.30 -4.11
C LEU A 229 40.23 -33.41 -2.58
N PRO A 230 39.86 -34.55 -1.97
CA PRO A 230 40.08 -34.75 -0.54
C PRO A 230 41.56 -34.65 -0.18
N TYR A 231 41.86 -34.00 0.94
CA TYR A 231 43.20 -33.96 1.50
C TYR A 231 43.59 -35.30 2.15
N ASP A 232 44.90 -35.55 2.27
CA ASP A 232 45.40 -36.54 3.22
C ASP A 232 45.28 -36.02 4.66
N ASP A 233 45.20 -36.92 5.64
CA ASP A 233 44.99 -36.56 7.06
C ASP A 233 46.00 -35.55 7.60
N GLY A 234 47.24 -35.53 7.09
CA GLY A 234 48.27 -34.57 7.53
C GLY A 234 48.00 -33.16 7.03
N THR A 235 47.57 -33.03 5.77
CA THR A 235 47.16 -31.75 5.17
C THR A 235 45.86 -31.25 5.80
N GLU A 236 44.86 -32.12 5.99
CA GLU A 236 43.61 -31.79 6.67
C GLU A 236 43.86 -31.33 8.12
N MET A 237 44.72 -32.04 8.86
CA MET A 237 45.13 -31.64 10.22
C MET A 237 45.80 -30.27 10.23
N THR A 238 46.65 -29.99 9.23
CA THR A 238 47.30 -28.67 9.13
C THR A 238 46.24 -27.59 8.93
N GLN A 239 45.27 -27.81 8.03
CA GLN A 239 44.17 -26.87 7.81
C GLN A 239 43.40 -26.60 9.10
N LEU A 240 42.96 -27.64 9.82
CA LEU A 240 42.20 -27.52 11.06
C LEU A 240 42.94 -26.73 12.15
N LEU A 241 44.27 -26.78 12.19
CA LEU A 241 45.06 -26.16 13.25
C LEU A 241 45.45 -24.69 12.99
N VAL A 242 45.53 -24.26 11.73
CA VAL A 242 46.13 -22.94 11.40
C VAL A 242 45.37 -22.13 10.36
N ASP A 243 44.47 -22.73 9.59
CA ASP A 243 43.71 -22.01 8.56
C ASP A 243 42.45 -21.39 9.18
N PRO A 244 42.16 -20.10 8.96
CA PRO A 244 40.89 -19.51 9.39
C PRO A 244 39.69 -20.02 8.58
N HIS A 245 39.90 -20.69 7.45
CA HIS A 245 38.81 -21.25 6.65
C HIS A 245 38.49 -22.68 7.05
N SER A 246 37.20 -22.95 7.25
CA SER A 246 36.68 -24.31 7.30
C SER A 246 37.04 -25.09 6.03
N PRO A 247 37.29 -26.41 6.10
CA PRO A 247 37.47 -27.24 4.91
C PRO A 247 36.28 -27.10 3.95
N SER A 248 36.54 -27.08 2.64
CA SER A 248 35.56 -26.70 1.61
C SER A 248 34.22 -27.44 1.68
N GLN A 249 34.21 -28.72 2.08
CA GLN A 249 32.98 -29.49 2.27
C GLN A 249 32.06 -28.91 3.38
N TYR A 250 32.65 -28.34 4.44
CA TYR A 250 31.92 -27.74 5.55
C TYR A 250 31.56 -26.28 5.32
N ARG A 251 32.28 -25.58 4.42
CA ARG A 251 31.82 -24.28 3.89
C ARG A 251 30.52 -24.41 3.11
N VAL A 252 30.34 -25.53 2.39
CA VAL A 252 29.07 -25.86 1.74
C VAL A 252 28.04 -26.36 2.75
N TRP A 253 28.35 -27.45 3.45
CA TRP A 253 27.39 -28.11 4.34
C TRP A 253 26.94 -27.22 5.50
N GLY A 254 27.88 -26.57 6.18
CA GLY A 254 27.59 -25.68 7.30
C GLY A 254 26.77 -24.45 6.91
N THR A 255 26.83 -24.04 5.64
CA THR A 255 26.07 -22.91 5.11
C THR A 255 24.65 -23.31 4.71
N ILE A 256 24.49 -24.39 3.94
CA ILE A 256 23.17 -24.80 3.44
C ILE A 256 22.25 -25.34 4.54
N GLN A 257 22.80 -25.86 5.65
CA GLN A 257 22.00 -26.31 6.79
C GLN A 257 21.30 -25.17 7.53
N ASN A 258 21.86 -23.96 7.45
CA ASN A 258 21.34 -22.74 8.07
C ASN A 258 20.44 -21.93 7.13
N PHE A 259 20.24 -22.39 5.89
CA PHE A 259 19.48 -21.64 4.89
C PHE A 259 18.22 -22.40 4.46
N ALA A 260 17.06 -21.95 4.95
CA ALA A 260 15.75 -22.52 4.62
C ALA A 260 15.51 -22.65 3.10
N ALA A 261 15.93 -21.66 2.30
CA ALA A 261 15.75 -21.72 0.84
C ALA A 261 16.46 -22.91 0.17
N PHE A 262 17.55 -23.46 0.75
CA PHE A 262 18.15 -24.69 0.25
C PHE A 262 17.25 -25.90 0.54
N LYS A 263 16.75 -25.98 1.79
CA LYS A 263 15.77 -27.00 2.20
C LYS A 263 14.55 -26.97 1.29
N ASP A 264 14.10 -25.79 0.88
CA ASP A 264 12.98 -25.61 -0.04
C ASP A 264 13.34 -26.00 -1.48
N ALA A 265 14.45 -25.50 -2.02
CA ALA A 265 14.85 -25.75 -3.41
C ALA A 265 15.00 -27.26 -3.70
N PHE A 266 15.49 -28.04 -2.73
CA PHE A 266 15.66 -29.49 -2.86
C PHE A 266 14.64 -30.30 -2.08
N HIS A 267 13.64 -29.66 -1.46
CA HIS A 267 12.64 -30.36 -0.65
C HIS A 267 13.28 -31.39 0.31
N CYS A 268 14.25 -30.93 1.11
CA CYS A 268 14.97 -31.80 2.04
C CYS A 268 14.11 -32.09 3.28
N PRO A 269 13.92 -33.38 3.68
CA PRO A 269 13.36 -33.68 4.98
C PRO A 269 14.33 -33.25 6.09
N SER A 270 13.81 -33.13 7.31
CA SER A 270 14.65 -32.95 8.51
C SER A 270 15.80 -33.97 8.50
N SER A 271 17.01 -33.46 8.30
CA SER A 271 18.23 -34.25 8.07
C SER A 271 19.46 -33.48 8.51
N ALA A 272 20.63 -34.10 8.47
CA ALA A 272 21.87 -33.41 8.83
C ALA A 272 22.23 -32.24 7.88
N TYR A 273 21.69 -32.21 6.66
CA TYR A 273 21.90 -31.13 5.68
C TYR A 273 20.80 -30.07 5.68
N ALA A 274 19.69 -30.34 6.37
CA ALA A 274 18.55 -29.44 6.52
C ALA A 274 17.86 -29.73 7.87
N PRO A 275 18.54 -29.46 9.00
CA PRO A 275 18.03 -29.79 10.32
C PRO A 275 16.91 -28.84 10.74
N ASP A 276 16.01 -29.30 11.61
CA ASP A 276 14.99 -28.42 12.22
C ASP A 276 15.59 -27.44 13.24
N LYS A 277 16.84 -27.64 13.65
CA LYS A 277 17.56 -26.69 14.50
C LYS A 277 18.86 -26.34 13.81
N HIS A 278 19.01 -25.08 13.50
CA HIS A 278 20.16 -24.52 12.81
C HIS A 278 20.46 -23.14 13.38
N CYS A 279 21.55 -22.53 12.93
CA CYS A 279 21.91 -21.18 13.31
C CYS A 279 21.28 -20.16 12.37
N ASP A 280 20.47 -19.25 12.92
CA ASP A 280 19.90 -18.12 12.18
C ASP A 280 20.95 -17.01 12.04
N VAL A 281 21.70 -17.01 10.94
CA VAL A 281 22.79 -16.06 10.68
C VAL A 281 22.29 -14.89 9.82
N TRP A 282 22.36 -13.67 10.36
CA TRP A 282 21.87 -12.44 9.69
C TRP A 282 20.40 -12.53 9.21
N VAL A 283 19.61 -13.36 9.88
CA VAL A 283 18.16 -13.52 9.71
C VAL A 283 17.46 -13.53 11.07
N SER A 284 16.15 -13.28 11.09
CA SER A 284 15.34 -13.42 12.31
C SER A 284 15.15 -14.89 12.68
N ASP A 285 14.93 -15.19 13.96
CA ASP A 285 14.62 -16.55 14.43
C ASP A 285 13.38 -17.10 13.65
N ILE A 286 13.56 -18.18 12.87
CA ILE A 286 12.51 -18.80 12.03
C ILE A 286 12.01 -20.11 12.68
N ASP A 287 10.71 -20.39 12.57
CA ASP A 287 10.15 -21.71 12.92
C ASP A 287 10.39 -22.71 11.78
N SER A 288 11.32 -23.64 12.01
CA SER A 288 11.75 -24.65 11.04
C SER A 288 10.74 -25.77 10.75
N SER A 289 9.58 -25.77 11.43
CA SER A 289 8.54 -26.78 11.27
C SER A 289 7.68 -26.60 10.00
N TYR A 290 7.75 -25.44 9.35
CA TYR A 290 7.07 -25.18 8.08
C TYR A 290 7.73 -26.00 6.94
N GLY A 291 6.89 -26.55 6.05
CA GLY A 291 7.34 -27.09 4.76
C GLY A 291 7.93 -28.52 4.72
N GLN A 292 7.81 -29.37 5.74
CA GLN A 292 8.42 -30.72 5.72
C GLN A 292 7.98 -31.58 4.50
N PRO A 293 8.91 -32.02 3.63
CA PRO A 293 8.64 -32.89 2.48
C PRO A 293 8.50 -34.37 2.91
N VAL A 294 7.71 -35.16 2.18
CA VAL A 294 7.35 -36.55 2.58
C VAL A 294 7.86 -37.59 1.58
N VAL A 295 8.31 -37.19 0.38
CA VAL A 295 8.81 -38.15 -0.63
C VAL A 295 10.08 -37.63 -1.29
N LYS A 296 11.10 -38.49 -1.34
CA LYS A 296 12.37 -38.26 -2.03
C LYS A 296 12.29 -38.76 -3.48
N SER A 297 12.48 -37.90 -4.47
CA SER A 297 12.70 -38.29 -5.89
C SER A 297 14.19 -38.40 -6.21
N GLU A 298 14.56 -38.95 -7.37
CA GLU A 298 15.98 -39.14 -7.75
C GLU A 298 16.78 -37.82 -7.80
N LEU A 299 16.12 -36.72 -8.17
CA LEU A 299 16.73 -35.37 -8.23
C LEU A 299 16.33 -34.47 -7.05
N ASN A 300 15.57 -34.98 -6.08
CA ASN A 300 14.95 -34.20 -4.99
C ASN A 300 14.08 -33.02 -5.51
N ILE A 301 13.34 -33.27 -6.59
CA ILE A 301 12.27 -32.41 -7.11
C ILE A 301 10.94 -33.01 -6.64
N GLU A 302 10.19 -32.31 -5.79
CA GLU A 302 8.87 -32.75 -5.33
C GLU A 302 7.75 -32.19 -6.23
N THR A 303 6.63 -32.92 -6.33
CA THR A 303 5.38 -32.38 -6.88
C THR A 303 4.68 -31.55 -5.81
N ASN A 304 4.24 -30.33 -6.15
CA ASN A 304 3.58 -29.40 -5.22
C ASN A 304 2.55 -30.08 -4.31
N LYS A 305 2.76 -30.00 -2.98
CA LYS A 305 1.87 -30.62 -1.99
C LYS A 305 0.62 -29.78 -1.76
N GLN A 306 -0.54 -30.42 -1.75
CA GLN A 306 -1.80 -29.81 -1.32
C GLN A 306 -1.95 -29.87 0.20
N ILE A 307 -2.60 -28.85 0.78
CA ILE A 307 -2.88 -28.82 2.23
C ILE A 307 -3.73 -30.03 2.65
N THR A 308 -3.41 -30.59 3.81
CA THR A 308 -4.07 -31.78 4.37
C THR A 308 -4.86 -31.43 5.63
N THR A 309 -5.73 -32.34 6.09
CA THR A 309 -6.51 -32.17 7.32
C THR A 309 -5.71 -32.35 8.62
N GLY A 310 -4.37 -32.34 8.56
CA GLY A 310 -3.49 -32.46 9.73
C GLY A 310 -3.53 -31.23 10.65
N ASP A 311 -3.78 -30.05 10.07
CA ASP A 311 -4.12 -28.81 10.76
C ASP A 311 -5.50 -28.36 10.26
N MET A 312 -6.53 -28.57 11.08
CA MET A 312 -7.91 -28.34 10.67
C MET A 312 -8.23 -26.85 10.50
N ASP A 313 -7.61 -25.97 11.30
CA ASP A 313 -7.85 -24.53 11.24
C ASP A 313 -7.23 -23.95 9.97
N LYS A 314 -5.96 -24.28 9.69
CA LYS A 314 -5.29 -23.87 8.45
C LYS A 314 -5.98 -24.47 7.22
N TYR A 315 -6.39 -25.74 7.26
CA TYR A 315 -7.15 -26.38 6.18
C TYR A 315 -8.49 -25.67 5.91
N ASN A 316 -9.24 -25.31 6.96
CA ASN A 316 -10.50 -24.59 6.83
C ASN A 316 -10.30 -23.18 6.24
N ALA A 317 -9.23 -22.48 6.64
CA ALA A 317 -8.88 -21.19 6.07
C ALA A 317 -8.56 -21.29 4.56
N TYR A 318 -7.83 -22.32 4.14
CA TYR A 318 -7.49 -22.55 2.73
C TYR A 318 -8.72 -22.95 1.89
N LYS A 319 -9.62 -23.74 2.49
CA LYS A 319 -10.92 -24.06 1.88
C LYS A 319 -11.78 -22.81 1.74
N MET A 320 -11.76 -21.90 2.72
CA MET A 320 -12.44 -20.61 2.64
C MET A 320 -11.90 -19.77 1.48
N ALA A 321 -10.58 -19.66 1.35
CA ALA A 321 -9.93 -18.99 0.22
C ALA A 321 -10.41 -19.58 -1.11
N THR A 322 -10.33 -20.91 -1.26
CA THR A 322 -10.82 -21.63 -2.46
C THR A 322 -12.27 -21.27 -2.80
N ASN A 323 -13.18 -21.37 -1.83
CA ASN A 323 -14.60 -21.09 -2.04
C ASN A 323 -14.85 -19.62 -2.43
N PHE A 324 -13.99 -18.72 -1.99
CA PHE A 324 -14.04 -17.31 -2.38
C PHE A 324 -13.64 -17.16 -3.86
N TYR A 325 -12.45 -17.62 -4.25
CA TYR A 325 -11.91 -17.45 -5.60
C TYR A 325 -12.71 -18.20 -6.67
N GLN A 326 -13.27 -19.35 -6.35
CA GLN A 326 -14.00 -20.19 -7.31
C GLN A 326 -15.25 -19.51 -7.90
N GLN A 327 -15.81 -18.51 -7.23
CA GLN A 327 -17.03 -17.83 -7.67
C GLN A 327 -16.80 -16.86 -8.84
N SER A 328 -15.57 -16.38 -9.03
CA SER A 328 -15.21 -15.30 -9.97
C SER A 328 -14.38 -15.78 -11.16
N VAL A 329 -13.52 -16.80 -10.97
CA VAL A 329 -12.61 -17.29 -12.03
C VAL A 329 -13.36 -17.88 -13.21
N ASN A 330 -12.98 -17.50 -14.42
CA ASN A 330 -13.40 -18.09 -15.68
C ASN A 330 -12.20 -18.70 -16.44
N THR A 331 -11.96 -19.99 -16.23
CA THR A 331 -10.84 -20.71 -16.86
C THR A 331 -11.01 -21.00 -18.35
N THR A 332 -12.11 -20.58 -18.98
CA THR A 332 -12.29 -20.68 -20.44
C THR A 332 -11.56 -19.56 -21.20
N VAL A 333 -11.15 -18.51 -20.48
CA VAL A 333 -10.37 -17.38 -21.02
C VAL A 333 -8.89 -17.69 -20.87
N ASP A 334 -8.07 -17.27 -21.84
CA ASP A 334 -6.62 -17.33 -21.73
C ASP A 334 -6.13 -16.14 -20.86
N PRO A 335 -5.43 -16.40 -19.72
CA PRO A 335 -4.90 -15.34 -18.85
C PRO A 335 -3.92 -14.41 -19.56
N CYS A 336 -3.28 -14.85 -20.65
CA CYS A 336 -2.34 -14.04 -21.42
C CYS A 336 -3.01 -13.12 -22.46
N THR A 337 -4.32 -13.30 -22.67
CA THR A 337 -5.15 -12.51 -23.59
C THR A 337 -6.07 -11.55 -22.84
N ASP A 338 -6.74 -11.99 -21.77
CA ASP A 338 -7.60 -11.16 -20.93
C ASP A 338 -7.59 -11.66 -19.48
N PHE A 339 -6.60 -11.22 -18.71
CA PHE A 339 -6.44 -11.67 -17.33
C PHE A 339 -7.58 -11.20 -16.41
N PHE A 340 -8.20 -10.05 -16.71
CA PHE A 340 -9.32 -9.56 -15.92
C PHE A 340 -10.54 -10.47 -16.11
N GLN A 341 -10.87 -10.86 -17.35
CA GLN A 341 -11.92 -11.84 -17.61
C GLN A 341 -11.57 -13.23 -17.10
N TYR A 342 -10.30 -13.63 -17.13
CA TYR A 342 -9.85 -14.88 -16.50
C TYR A 342 -10.13 -14.89 -14.99
N ALA A 343 -9.79 -13.81 -14.28
CA ALA A 343 -9.93 -13.72 -12.83
C ALA A 343 -11.36 -13.41 -12.37
N CYS A 344 -12.12 -12.64 -13.15
CA CYS A 344 -13.39 -12.03 -12.74
C CYS A 344 -14.59 -12.36 -13.65
N GLY A 345 -14.42 -13.12 -14.73
CA GLY A 345 -15.45 -13.31 -15.76
C GLY A 345 -16.75 -13.96 -15.28
N ASN A 346 -16.75 -14.65 -14.14
CA ASN A 346 -17.95 -15.21 -13.50
C ASN A 346 -18.49 -14.35 -12.36
N TYR A 347 -17.86 -13.23 -12.02
CA TYR A 347 -18.26 -12.36 -10.93
C TYR A 347 -19.48 -11.50 -11.31
N ASP A 348 -20.52 -11.51 -10.47
CA ASP A 348 -21.80 -10.88 -10.74
C ASP A 348 -22.24 -9.82 -9.69
N LYS A 349 -21.35 -9.49 -8.74
CA LYS A 349 -21.62 -8.55 -7.64
C LYS A 349 -20.99 -7.17 -7.90
N LEU A 350 -21.34 -6.19 -7.08
CA LEU A 350 -20.60 -4.91 -7.01
C LEU A 350 -19.16 -5.16 -6.57
N VAL A 351 -18.27 -4.19 -6.82
CA VAL A 351 -16.86 -4.29 -6.42
C VAL A 351 -16.70 -4.70 -4.96
N SER A 352 -15.72 -5.55 -4.69
CA SER A 352 -15.47 -6.19 -3.39
C SER A 352 -15.48 -5.22 -2.19
N PHE A 353 -14.99 -3.98 -2.37
CA PHE A 353 -15.04 -2.92 -1.36
C PHE A 353 -16.47 -2.60 -0.88
N HIS A 354 -17.41 -2.33 -1.80
CA HIS A 354 -18.78 -1.97 -1.43
C HIS A 354 -19.53 -3.12 -0.77
N TYR A 355 -19.29 -4.35 -1.23
CA TYR A 355 -19.88 -5.54 -0.62
C TYR A 355 -19.38 -5.75 0.81
N ALA A 356 -18.07 -5.63 1.04
CA ALA A 356 -17.48 -5.77 2.37
C ALA A 356 -17.94 -4.66 3.32
N ASP A 357 -18.07 -3.41 2.83
CA ASP A 357 -18.51 -2.28 3.65
C ASP A 357 -19.97 -2.45 4.11
N ALA A 358 -20.85 -2.88 3.20
CA ALA A 358 -22.23 -3.22 3.53
C ALA A 358 -22.31 -4.32 4.60
N ASN A 359 -21.45 -5.35 4.50
CA ASN A 359 -21.39 -6.42 5.49
C ASN A 359 -20.90 -5.91 6.87
N ASN A 360 -19.95 -4.98 6.91
CA ASN A 360 -19.48 -4.38 8.17
C ASN A 360 -20.61 -3.64 8.89
N TYR A 361 -21.45 -2.90 8.18
CA TYR A 361 -22.61 -2.23 8.78
C TYR A 361 -23.61 -3.22 9.36
N VAL A 362 -23.82 -4.36 8.72
CA VAL A 362 -24.67 -5.45 9.25
C VAL A 362 -24.06 -6.03 10.54
N ILE A 363 -22.74 -6.25 10.57
CA ILE A 363 -22.04 -6.75 11.77
C ILE A 363 -22.20 -5.76 12.93
N MET A 364 -21.91 -4.48 12.70
CA MET A 364 -22.06 -3.41 13.70
C MET A 364 -23.49 -3.36 14.26
N ALA A 365 -24.47 -3.36 13.35
CA ALA A 365 -25.89 -3.35 13.70
C ALA A 365 -26.29 -4.55 14.56
N ASN A 366 -25.88 -5.75 14.17
CA ASN A 366 -26.19 -6.99 14.89
C ASN A 366 -25.54 -7.01 16.27
N GLN A 367 -24.26 -6.62 16.37
CA GLN A 367 -23.55 -6.58 17.64
C GLN A 367 -24.17 -5.56 18.61
N LEU A 368 -24.49 -4.36 18.12
CA LEU A 368 -25.10 -3.30 18.94
C LEU A 368 -26.49 -3.69 19.48
N ASN A 369 -27.22 -4.54 18.74
CA ASN A 369 -28.54 -5.05 19.14
C ASN A 369 -28.49 -6.43 19.84
N SER A 370 -27.31 -7.01 20.00
CA SER A 370 -27.15 -8.30 20.66
C SER A 370 -27.49 -8.23 22.15
N PRO A 371 -28.29 -9.19 22.70
CA PRO A 371 -28.52 -9.30 24.13
C PRO A 371 -27.22 -9.48 24.93
N ALA A 372 -26.25 -10.21 24.38
CA ALA A 372 -24.97 -10.47 25.04
C ALA A 372 -24.10 -9.21 25.19
N TYR A 373 -24.28 -8.22 24.32
CA TYR A 373 -23.48 -6.99 24.31
C TYR A 373 -24.06 -5.87 25.19
N GLN A 374 -25.26 -6.06 25.76
CA GLN A 374 -25.92 -5.02 26.58
C GLN A 374 -25.10 -4.63 27.81
N ALA A 375 -24.44 -5.59 28.47
CA ALA A 375 -23.59 -5.29 29.63
C ALA A 375 -22.41 -4.36 29.24
N THR A 376 -21.79 -4.61 28.08
CA THR A 376 -20.71 -3.76 27.54
C THR A 376 -21.21 -2.36 27.23
N ILE A 377 -22.38 -2.23 26.58
CA ILE A 377 -23.02 -0.93 26.35
C ILE A 377 -23.24 -0.19 27.68
N GLN A 378 -23.74 -0.89 28.71
CA GLN A 378 -24.01 -0.25 30.01
C GLN A 378 -22.73 0.22 30.74
N SER A 379 -21.57 -0.32 30.38
CA SER A 379 -20.28 -0.01 30.99
C SER A 379 -19.56 1.24 30.43
N SER A 380 -20.08 1.85 29.36
CA SER A 380 -19.50 3.05 28.72
C SER A 380 -20.59 4.07 28.36
N GLN A 381 -20.37 5.33 28.70
CA GLN A 381 -21.27 6.42 28.30
C GLN A 381 -21.23 6.68 26.80
N ALA A 382 -20.07 6.52 26.15
CA ALA A 382 -19.95 6.61 24.70
C ALA A 382 -20.81 5.55 24.00
N LEU A 383 -20.75 4.29 24.45
CA LEU A 383 -21.57 3.21 23.88
C LEU A 383 -23.07 3.39 24.14
N LYS A 384 -23.47 3.99 25.27
CA LYS A 384 -24.87 4.39 25.50
C LYS A 384 -25.33 5.46 24.52
N LYS A 385 -24.49 6.46 24.24
CA LYS A 385 -24.78 7.51 23.25
C LYS A 385 -24.91 6.91 21.84
N GLU A 386 -24.01 6.02 21.48
CA GLU A 386 -24.04 5.25 20.22
C GLU A 386 -25.34 4.46 20.06
N LYS A 387 -25.71 3.68 21.09
CA LYS A 387 -26.97 2.93 21.10
C LYS A 387 -28.19 3.83 20.99
N SER A 388 -28.21 4.93 21.75
CA SER A 388 -29.31 5.90 21.73
C SER A 388 -29.49 6.52 20.36
N PHE A 389 -28.40 6.88 19.67
CA PHE A 389 -28.47 7.47 18.34
C PHE A 389 -28.97 6.46 17.31
N SER A 390 -28.45 5.24 17.36
CA SER A 390 -28.88 4.14 16.48
C SER A 390 -30.36 3.81 16.66
N ASP A 391 -30.84 3.74 17.90
CA ASP A 391 -32.26 3.48 18.20
C ASP A 391 -33.17 4.60 17.71
N ALA A 392 -32.76 5.86 17.89
CA ALA A 392 -33.49 7.01 17.39
C ALA A 392 -33.57 6.98 15.85
N CYS A 393 -32.49 6.63 15.17
CA CYS A 393 -32.43 6.47 13.72
C CYS A 393 -33.39 5.38 13.22
N ILE A 394 -33.37 4.20 13.86
CA ILE A 394 -34.26 3.09 13.52
C ILE A 394 -35.72 3.51 13.72
N ALA A 395 -36.03 4.12 14.87
CA ALA A 395 -37.38 4.57 15.19
C ALA A 395 -37.89 5.63 14.19
N ALA A 396 -37.03 6.56 13.75
CA ALA A 396 -37.38 7.55 12.74
C ALA A 396 -37.67 6.91 11.38
N THR A 397 -36.89 5.90 11.00
CA THR A 397 -37.02 5.22 9.70
C THR A 397 -38.28 4.35 9.64
N LEU A 398 -38.55 3.54 10.68
CA LEU A 398 -39.73 2.66 10.72
C LEU A 398 -41.05 3.42 10.79
N ASN A 399 -41.02 4.67 11.27
CA ASN A 399 -42.17 5.55 11.39
C ASN A 399 -42.16 6.63 10.29
N SER A 400 -41.64 6.34 9.09
CA SER A 400 -41.40 7.36 8.06
C SER A 400 -42.67 8.13 7.65
N SER A 401 -43.84 7.49 7.64
CA SER A 401 -45.15 8.14 7.35
C SER A 401 -45.56 9.16 8.43
N THR A 402 -45.26 8.90 9.71
CA THR A 402 -45.42 9.86 10.81
C THR A 402 -44.27 10.85 10.90
N SER A 403 -43.09 10.51 10.36
CA SER A 403 -41.90 11.36 10.35
C SER A 403 -42.05 12.59 9.46
N GLN A 404 -42.84 12.51 8.39
CA GLN A 404 -43.22 13.68 7.61
C GLN A 404 -44.03 14.67 8.47
N GLY A 405 -44.91 14.15 9.33
CA GLY A 405 -45.56 14.92 10.38
C GLY A 405 -44.58 15.45 11.46
N ILE A 406 -43.48 14.75 11.75
CA ILE A 406 -42.42 15.21 12.66
C ILE A 406 -41.63 16.37 12.04
N LEU A 407 -41.30 16.31 10.75
CA LEU A 407 -40.63 17.41 10.05
C LEU A 407 -41.47 18.70 10.08
N VAL A 408 -42.79 18.57 9.91
CA VAL A 408 -43.77 19.66 9.99
C VAL A 408 -44.02 20.12 11.44
N SER A 409 -44.17 19.20 12.41
CA SER A 409 -44.53 19.53 13.80
C SER A 409 -43.36 19.90 14.70
N LYS A 410 -42.13 19.48 14.36
CA LYS A 410 -40.90 19.81 15.08
C LYS A 410 -40.11 20.91 14.41
N ASP A 411 -40.52 21.34 13.22
CA ASP A 411 -39.91 22.48 12.54
C ASP A 411 -38.40 22.21 12.31
N TYR A 412 -38.01 21.13 11.64
CA TYR A 412 -36.58 20.78 11.51
C TYR A 412 -35.84 21.68 10.51
N LEU A 413 -36.40 21.83 9.30
CA LEU A 413 -35.78 22.61 8.22
C LEU A 413 -36.10 24.11 8.34
N LEU A 414 -37.34 24.48 8.66
CA LEU A 414 -37.77 25.87 8.59
C LEU A 414 -37.02 26.81 9.58
N PRO A 415 -36.57 26.46 10.79
CA PRO A 415 -35.74 27.33 11.62
C PRO A 415 -34.38 27.60 11.00
N ARG A 416 -33.81 26.62 10.28
CA ARG A 416 -32.54 26.78 9.57
C ARG A 416 -32.70 27.73 8.40
N VAL A 417 -33.78 27.53 7.66
CA VAL A 417 -34.21 28.40 6.57
C VAL A 417 -34.43 29.83 7.09
N ASN A 418 -35.19 30.02 8.16
CA ASN A 418 -35.42 31.33 8.78
C ASN A 418 -34.13 31.97 9.27
N THR A 419 -33.22 31.19 9.87
CA THR A 419 -31.92 31.69 10.33
C THR A 419 -31.07 32.17 9.15
N LEU A 420 -30.99 31.38 8.07
CA LEU A 420 -30.27 31.77 6.86
C LEU A 420 -30.90 33.00 6.19
N ALA A 421 -32.23 33.06 6.09
CA ALA A 421 -32.96 34.20 5.54
C ALA A 421 -32.70 35.49 6.34
N ASN A 422 -32.68 35.39 7.67
CA ASN A 422 -32.35 36.51 8.56
C ASN A 422 -30.92 37.02 8.34
N TYR A 423 -29.94 36.12 8.19
CA TYR A 423 -28.57 36.52 7.90
C TYR A 423 -28.40 37.14 6.52
N LEU A 424 -29.09 36.61 5.51
CA LEU A 424 -29.08 37.17 4.15
C LEU A 424 -29.88 38.48 4.04
N GLY A 425 -30.82 38.72 4.97
CA GLY A 425 -31.76 39.84 4.90
C GLY A 425 -32.80 39.70 3.78
N SER A 426 -33.06 38.48 3.31
CA SER A 426 -34.01 38.17 2.24
C SER A 426 -34.65 36.81 2.45
N ASN A 427 -35.94 36.69 2.14
CA ASN A 427 -36.64 35.41 2.08
C ASN A 427 -36.32 34.65 0.79
N PHE A 428 -36.63 33.35 0.77
CA PHE A 428 -36.42 32.47 -0.39
C PHE A 428 -37.66 32.43 -1.28
N THR A 429 -37.56 33.14 -2.39
CA THR A 429 -38.68 33.43 -3.29
C THR A 429 -39.24 32.18 -3.98
N TYR A 430 -38.47 31.08 -4.04
CA TYR A 430 -38.90 29.86 -4.73
C TYR A 430 -39.89 29.02 -3.92
N SER A 431 -39.93 29.20 -2.60
CA SER A 431 -40.95 28.60 -1.72
C SER A 431 -41.95 29.63 -1.19
N PHE A 432 -41.49 30.84 -0.84
CA PHE A 432 -42.30 31.84 -0.14
C PHE A 432 -42.86 32.95 -1.05
N GLY A 433 -42.51 32.97 -2.33
CA GLY A 433 -42.88 34.04 -3.27
C GLY A 433 -42.17 35.38 -2.98
N GLY A 434 -42.56 36.42 -3.73
CA GLY A 434 -41.94 37.74 -3.64
C GLY A 434 -40.65 37.88 -4.45
N ASP A 435 -39.88 38.94 -4.17
CA ASP A 435 -38.67 39.32 -4.92
C ASP A 435 -37.46 39.50 -4.00
N VAL A 436 -36.28 39.12 -4.48
CA VAL A 436 -35.01 39.49 -3.84
C VAL A 436 -34.67 40.91 -4.23
N THR A 437 -34.65 41.85 -3.27
CA THR A 437 -34.51 43.29 -3.56
C THR A 437 -33.07 43.71 -3.84
N SER A 438 -32.09 43.09 -3.18
CA SER A 438 -30.66 43.39 -3.32
C SER A 438 -29.79 42.16 -3.08
N LEU A 439 -28.54 42.20 -3.56
CA LEU A 439 -27.51 41.25 -3.15
C LEU A 439 -27.22 41.42 -1.65
N PRO A 440 -26.94 40.32 -0.91
CA PRO A 440 -26.45 40.42 0.46
C PRO A 440 -25.20 41.30 0.53
N ASN A 441 -25.15 42.24 1.49
CA ASN A 441 -23.92 42.99 1.73
C ASN A 441 -22.84 42.10 2.39
N ALA A 442 -21.61 42.62 2.51
CA ALA A 442 -20.46 41.85 2.99
C ALA A 442 -20.70 41.20 4.38
N THR A 443 -21.37 41.88 5.31
CA THR A 443 -21.67 41.36 6.65
C THR A 443 -22.82 40.36 6.63
N GLN A 444 -23.87 40.60 5.83
CA GLN A 444 -24.96 39.63 5.63
C GLN A 444 -24.44 38.33 5.03
N LEU A 445 -23.63 38.42 3.98
CA LEU A 445 -23.01 37.28 3.33
C LEU A 445 -22.07 36.55 4.30
N ALA A 446 -21.22 37.27 5.04
CA ALA A 446 -20.33 36.67 6.03
C ALA A 446 -21.10 35.85 7.07
N ASN A 447 -22.18 36.40 7.65
CA ASN A 447 -22.97 35.66 8.64
C ASN A 447 -23.68 34.44 8.03
N ALA A 448 -24.20 34.57 6.82
CA ALA A 448 -24.88 33.47 6.12
C ALA A 448 -23.92 32.33 5.79
N LEU A 449 -22.77 32.63 5.18
CA LEU A 449 -21.75 31.63 4.85
C LEU A 449 -21.17 31.00 6.11
N ALA A 450 -20.92 31.79 7.16
CA ALA A 450 -20.37 31.26 8.40
C ALA A 450 -21.37 30.37 9.16
N TYR A 451 -22.67 30.69 9.11
CA TYR A 451 -23.72 29.81 9.62
C TYR A 451 -23.74 28.48 8.87
N LEU A 452 -23.67 28.52 7.53
CA LEU A 452 -23.62 27.33 6.70
C LEU A 452 -22.37 26.48 7.04
N SER A 453 -21.17 27.04 7.06
CA SER A 453 -19.94 26.30 7.33
C SER A 453 -19.81 25.82 8.79
N PHE A 454 -19.94 26.72 9.78
CA PHE A 454 -19.59 26.40 11.17
C PHE A 454 -20.76 25.85 12.00
N THR A 455 -22.00 25.98 11.52
CA THR A 455 -23.18 25.44 12.23
C THR A 455 -23.82 24.30 11.45
N GLN A 456 -23.88 24.37 10.12
CA GLN A 456 -24.51 23.33 9.30
C GLN A 456 -23.50 22.35 8.68
N GLY A 457 -22.21 22.70 8.63
CA GLY A 457 -21.19 21.90 7.93
C GLY A 457 -21.36 21.93 6.40
N ILE A 458 -21.89 23.04 5.87
CA ILE A 458 -22.22 23.22 4.45
C ILE A 458 -21.34 24.34 3.88
N ASP A 459 -20.31 23.97 3.14
CA ASP A 459 -19.48 24.95 2.45
C ASP A 459 -20.06 25.31 1.08
N THR A 460 -19.92 26.59 0.70
CA THR A 460 -20.53 27.14 -0.52
C THR A 460 -19.58 28.06 -1.27
N LEU A 461 -19.65 29.39 -1.11
CA LEU A 461 -18.79 30.32 -1.88
C LEU A 461 -17.34 30.36 -1.40
N VAL A 462 -17.11 30.02 -0.14
CA VAL A 462 -15.78 29.88 0.48
C VAL A 462 -15.79 28.63 1.35
N THR A 463 -14.65 27.97 1.48
CA THR A 463 -14.51 26.74 2.27
C THR A 463 -13.46 26.93 3.35
N PRO A 464 -13.85 26.99 4.64
CA PRO A 464 -12.91 26.95 5.74
C PRO A 464 -12.51 25.50 6.04
N MET A 465 -11.24 25.26 6.32
CA MET A 465 -10.78 23.96 6.80
C MET A 465 -9.70 24.12 7.86
N VAL A 466 -9.52 23.09 8.67
CA VAL A 466 -8.38 22.95 9.57
C VAL A 466 -7.57 21.76 9.10
N ASP A 467 -6.26 21.94 9.07
CA ASP A 467 -5.30 20.87 8.82
C ASP A 467 -4.00 21.13 9.56
N THR A 468 -3.07 20.19 9.49
CA THR A 468 -1.70 20.38 9.94
C THR A 468 -1.11 21.65 9.34
N ASN A 469 -0.18 22.25 10.08
CA ASN A 469 0.61 23.34 9.54
C ASN A 469 1.61 22.77 8.52
N TRP A 470 1.26 22.83 7.23
CA TRP A 470 2.02 22.17 6.15
C TRP A 470 3.49 22.56 6.12
N ASP A 471 3.84 23.83 6.33
CA ASP A 471 5.24 24.28 6.36
C ASP A 471 6.02 23.70 7.54
N ASP A 472 5.37 23.56 8.70
CA ASP A 472 5.99 23.06 9.92
C ASP A 472 4.96 22.36 10.84
N PRO A 473 4.80 21.04 10.70
CA PRO A 473 3.84 20.26 11.49
C PRO A 473 4.12 20.30 13.00
N THR A 474 5.31 20.72 13.43
CA THR A 474 5.63 20.89 14.85
C THR A 474 4.94 22.10 15.48
N LYS A 475 4.34 22.98 14.67
CA LYS A 475 3.53 24.13 15.09
C LYS A 475 2.02 23.84 15.11
N GLY A 476 1.64 22.57 15.23
CA GLY A 476 0.25 22.15 15.32
C GLY A 476 -0.52 22.37 14.02
N TYR A 477 -1.73 22.90 14.15
CA TYR A 477 -2.69 23.01 13.05
C TYR A 477 -2.87 24.46 12.58
N ARG A 478 -3.29 24.60 11.31
CA ARG A 478 -3.56 25.86 10.62
C ARG A 478 -4.98 25.83 10.05
N MET A 479 -5.64 26.99 10.08
CA MET A 479 -6.88 27.18 9.34
C MET A 479 -6.55 27.61 7.91
N PHE A 480 -7.25 27.03 6.94
CA PHE A 480 -7.14 27.37 5.54
C PHE A 480 -8.46 27.91 5.03
N MET A 481 -8.38 28.75 4.01
CA MET A 481 -9.51 29.28 3.27
C MET A 481 -9.34 28.86 1.81
N ASP A 482 -10.14 27.88 1.40
CA ASP A 482 -10.14 27.33 0.06
C ASP A 482 -11.22 27.97 -0.82
N GLN A 483 -11.17 27.70 -2.12
CA GLN A 483 -12.15 28.12 -3.13
C GLN A 483 -13.59 27.68 -2.80
N ASN A 484 -14.54 28.03 -3.66
CA ASN A 484 -15.92 27.60 -3.50
C ASN A 484 -16.05 26.06 -3.48
N THR A 485 -17.05 25.57 -2.76
CA THR A 485 -17.51 24.17 -2.76
C THR A 485 -18.94 24.12 -3.32
N ALA A 486 -19.11 23.46 -4.46
CA ALA A 486 -20.41 23.13 -5.02
C ALA A 486 -20.97 21.84 -4.38
N TYR A 487 -22.17 21.39 -4.75
CA TYR A 487 -22.71 20.11 -4.26
C TYR A 487 -21.82 18.92 -4.60
N MET A 488 -21.19 18.94 -5.78
CA MET A 488 -20.19 17.98 -6.20
C MET A 488 -18.80 18.62 -6.34
N SER A 489 -17.81 17.79 -6.64
CA SER A 489 -16.44 18.11 -6.96
C SER A 489 -16.39 18.71 -8.35
N LYS A 490 -15.39 19.56 -8.61
CA LYS A 490 -15.32 20.32 -9.86
C LYS A 490 -15.37 19.41 -11.09
N THR A 491 -14.81 18.21 -11.02
CA THR A 491 -14.81 17.20 -12.10
C THR A 491 -16.19 16.82 -12.65
N TYR A 492 -17.26 17.02 -11.88
CA TYR A 492 -18.63 16.79 -12.34
C TYR A 492 -19.21 17.94 -13.18
N TYR A 493 -18.66 19.15 -13.11
CA TYR A 493 -19.25 20.35 -13.73
C TYR A 493 -18.77 20.72 -15.15
N PRO A 494 -17.67 20.18 -15.71
CA PRO A 494 -17.39 20.28 -17.14
C PRO A 494 -18.59 19.80 -17.97
N ALA A 495 -18.88 20.48 -19.07
CA ALA A 495 -20.10 20.28 -19.85
C ALA A 495 -20.37 18.81 -20.25
N ASN A 496 -19.33 18.02 -20.48
CA ASN A 496 -19.44 16.62 -20.86
C ASN A 496 -19.73 15.69 -19.66
N ALA A 497 -19.15 15.98 -18.49
CA ALA A 497 -19.41 15.26 -17.25
C ALA A 497 -20.79 15.64 -16.69
N PHE A 498 -21.12 16.92 -16.69
CA PHE A 498 -22.32 17.44 -16.07
C PHE A 498 -23.60 16.86 -16.67
N LYS A 499 -23.62 16.63 -17.98
CA LYS A 499 -24.73 15.97 -18.68
C LYS A 499 -25.12 14.61 -18.09
N THR A 500 -24.19 13.90 -17.43
CA THR A 500 -24.49 12.58 -16.84
C THR A 500 -25.24 12.70 -15.52
N ILE A 501 -25.21 13.87 -14.87
CA ILE A 501 -25.81 14.10 -13.54
C ILE A 501 -26.84 15.23 -13.51
N GLU A 502 -26.89 16.09 -14.53
CA GLU A 502 -27.68 17.34 -14.55
C GLU A 502 -29.16 17.09 -14.27
N ASP A 503 -29.80 16.20 -15.04
CA ASP A 503 -31.23 15.94 -14.89
C ASP A 503 -31.58 15.34 -13.52
N ASN A 504 -30.77 14.39 -13.04
CA ASN A 504 -30.95 13.83 -11.68
C ASN A 504 -30.82 14.93 -10.64
N TYR A 505 -29.82 15.80 -10.78
CA TYR A 505 -29.59 16.88 -9.82
C TYR A 505 -30.76 17.89 -9.81
N ILE A 506 -31.25 18.30 -10.99
CA ILE A 506 -32.42 19.17 -11.13
C ILE A 506 -33.65 18.52 -10.50
N ASN A 507 -33.87 17.23 -10.79
CA ASN A 507 -35.04 16.50 -10.29
C ASN A 507 -34.97 16.37 -8.76
N THR A 508 -33.84 15.95 -8.19
CA THR A 508 -33.63 15.86 -6.73
C THR A 508 -33.87 17.21 -6.06
N ALA A 509 -33.23 18.28 -6.54
CA ALA A 509 -33.41 19.61 -5.96
C ALA A 509 -34.86 20.12 -6.08
N THR A 510 -35.52 19.84 -7.21
CA THR A 510 -36.93 20.20 -7.42
C THR A 510 -37.84 19.47 -6.43
N HIS A 511 -37.65 18.16 -6.27
CA HIS A 511 -38.43 17.36 -5.33
C HIS A 511 -38.22 17.82 -3.88
N VAL A 512 -36.98 18.09 -3.49
CA VAL A 512 -36.66 18.55 -2.13
C VAL A 512 -37.32 19.90 -1.84
N ILE A 513 -37.20 20.88 -2.74
CA ILE A 513 -37.81 22.20 -2.57
C ILE A 513 -39.34 22.13 -2.62
N ALA A 514 -39.92 21.32 -3.51
CA ALA A 514 -41.36 21.14 -3.62
C ALA A 514 -41.94 20.55 -2.32
N ASN A 515 -41.33 19.47 -1.81
CA ASN A 515 -41.78 18.83 -0.57
C ASN A 515 -41.68 19.79 0.62
N PHE A 516 -40.55 20.49 0.78
CA PHE A 516 -40.40 21.52 1.81
C PHE A 516 -41.51 22.57 1.72
N THR A 517 -41.84 23.04 0.51
CA THR A 517 -42.87 24.07 0.27
C THR A 517 -44.26 23.58 0.66
N VAL A 518 -44.62 22.35 0.29
CA VAL A 518 -45.90 21.73 0.68
C VAL A 518 -45.99 21.53 2.19
N GLU A 519 -44.88 21.14 2.83
CA GLU A 519 -44.79 20.99 4.28
C GLU A 519 -45.04 22.31 5.04
N GLN A 520 -44.78 23.47 4.40
CA GLN A 520 -45.11 24.79 4.94
C GLN A 520 -46.57 25.22 4.70
N GLY A 521 -47.40 24.36 4.09
CA GLY A 521 -48.77 24.69 3.70
C GLY A 521 -48.87 25.66 2.53
N LEU A 522 -47.81 25.77 1.71
CA LEU A 522 -47.75 26.67 0.56
C LEU A 522 -47.96 25.90 -0.75
N ALA A 523 -48.44 26.61 -1.77
CA ALA A 523 -48.58 26.06 -3.12
C ALA A 523 -47.21 26.04 -3.82
N VAL A 524 -46.87 24.90 -4.43
CA VAL A 524 -45.66 24.75 -5.24
C VAL A 524 -45.82 25.56 -6.53
N ASP A 525 -44.81 26.34 -6.90
CA ASP A 525 -44.77 27.06 -8.16
C ASP A 525 -44.83 26.07 -9.35
N PRO A 526 -45.78 26.22 -10.29
CA PRO A 526 -45.86 25.35 -11.47
C PRO A 526 -44.59 25.32 -12.32
N ASN A 527 -43.76 26.36 -12.26
CA ASN A 527 -42.49 26.48 -12.98
C ASN A 527 -41.26 26.21 -12.08
N LEU A 528 -41.44 25.58 -10.91
CA LEU A 528 -40.35 25.34 -9.96
C LEU A 528 -39.17 24.59 -10.61
N ARG A 529 -39.44 23.59 -11.45
CA ARG A 529 -38.37 22.82 -12.11
C ARG A 529 -37.46 23.70 -12.97
N ASP A 530 -38.04 24.60 -13.76
CA ASP A 530 -37.28 25.51 -14.62
C ASP A 530 -36.49 26.53 -13.79
N LYS A 531 -37.06 26.98 -12.68
CA LYS A 531 -36.36 27.84 -11.71
C LYS A 531 -35.17 27.11 -11.06
N VAL A 532 -35.37 25.87 -10.64
CA VAL A 532 -34.30 25.02 -10.06
C VAL A 532 -33.22 24.70 -11.08
N LYS A 533 -33.59 24.45 -12.34
CA LYS A 533 -32.62 24.34 -13.43
C LYS A 533 -31.71 25.57 -13.49
N GLY A 534 -32.26 26.78 -13.38
CA GLY A 534 -31.46 28.00 -13.30
C GLY A 534 -30.50 28.05 -12.10
N LEU A 535 -30.85 27.47 -10.94
CA LEU A 535 -29.94 27.35 -9.79
C LEU A 535 -28.81 26.35 -10.02
N VAL A 536 -29.13 25.23 -10.66
CA VAL A 536 -28.17 24.18 -11.00
C VAL A 536 -27.18 24.67 -12.06
N GLU A 537 -27.65 25.40 -13.08
CA GLU A 537 -26.81 26.09 -14.06
C GLU A 537 -25.96 27.20 -13.41
N PHE A 538 -26.51 27.92 -12.42
CA PHE A 538 -25.76 28.91 -11.65
C PHE A 538 -24.64 28.27 -10.82
N GLU A 539 -24.90 27.13 -10.17
CA GLU A 539 -23.85 26.37 -9.47
C GLU A 539 -22.78 25.86 -10.44
N GLN A 540 -23.18 25.35 -11.61
CA GLN A 540 -22.24 24.92 -12.65
C GLN A 540 -21.35 26.08 -13.11
N MET A 541 -21.91 27.27 -13.29
CA MET A 541 -21.15 28.48 -13.59
C MET A 541 -20.16 28.78 -12.46
N ILE A 542 -20.59 28.67 -11.21
CA ILE A 542 -19.73 28.90 -10.04
C ILE A 542 -18.54 27.92 -10.04
N ALA A 543 -18.80 26.62 -10.16
CA ALA A 543 -17.79 25.57 -10.15
C ALA A 543 -16.81 25.68 -11.34
N ASN A 544 -17.28 26.05 -12.52
CA ASN A 544 -16.42 26.20 -13.68
C ASN A 544 -15.57 27.47 -13.63
N THR A 545 -16.13 28.59 -13.14
CA THR A 545 -15.49 29.91 -13.21
C THR A 545 -14.58 30.22 -12.01
N TYR A 546 -15.02 29.82 -10.81
CA TYR A 546 -14.39 30.20 -9.54
C TYR A 546 -13.69 29.05 -8.83
N SER A 547 -13.55 27.89 -9.46
CA SER A 547 -12.73 26.78 -8.96
C SER A 547 -11.53 26.54 -9.88
N THR A 548 -10.40 26.13 -9.32
CA THR A 548 -9.23 25.63 -10.04
C THR A 548 -9.41 24.13 -10.31
N ASP A 549 -8.95 23.64 -11.47
CA ASP A 549 -8.98 22.22 -11.83
C ASP A 549 -8.09 21.35 -10.92
N ASP A 550 -8.50 20.09 -10.74
CA ASP A 550 -7.87 19.18 -9.80
C ASP A 550 -6.42 18.87 -10.20
N GLY A 551 -6.11 18.81 -11.51
CA GLY A 551 -4.75 18.64 -12.01
C GLY A 551 -3.79 19.74 -11.54
N THR A 552 -4.20 21.00 -11.63
CA THR A 552 -3.43 22.14 -11.12
C THR A 552 -3.33 22.14 -9.59
N ARG A 553 -4.35 21.62 -8.90
CA ARG A 553 -4.41 21.58 -7.42
C ARG A 553 -3.57 20.46 -6.78
N ARG A 554 -3.06 19.51 -7.57
CA ARG A 554 -2.05 18.51 -7.14
C ARG A 554 -0.72 19.13 -6.72
N SER A 555 -0.43 20.38 -7.11
CA SER A 555 0.69 21.15 -6.55
C SER A 555 0.26 21.79 -5.24
N TYR A 556 0.80 21.34 -4.11
CA TYR A 556 0.39 21.83 -2.78
C TYR A 556 1.05 23.16 -2.40
N GLN A 557 2.26 23.43 -2.89
CA GLN A 557 3.01 24.66 -2.59
C GLN A 557 2.20 25.93 -2.93
N ARG A 558 1.54 25.96 -4.08
CA ARG A 558 0.74 27.12 -4.51
C ARG A 558 -0.44 27.42 -3.59
N SER A 559 -0.85 26.46 -2.77
CA SER A 559 -1.95 26.57 -1.83
C SER A 559 -1.53 27.11 -0.45
N TRP A 560 -0.23 27.34 -0.23
CA TRP A 560 0.32 27.87 1.01
C TRP A 560 0.53 29.39 0.98
N ASN A 561 -0.55 30.17 1.13
CA ASN A 561 -0.47 31.65 1.10
C ASN A 561 -1.02 32.25 2.39
N LEU A 562 -0.13 32.60 3.33
CA LEU A 562 -0.54 33.13 4.63
C LEU A 562 -1.08 34.56 4.55
N MET A 563 -2.28 34.77 5.09
CA MET A 563 -2.92 36.08 5.21
C MET A 563 -3.53 36.26 6.60
N THR A 564 -3.26 37.40 7.23
CA THR A 564 -4.01 37.84 8.41
C THR A 564 -5.45 38.17 8.02
N ILE A 565 -6.36 38.20 8.99
CA ILE A 565 -7.76 38.58 8.74
C ILE A 565 -7.86 40.02 8.19
N ALA A 566 -6.97 40.92 8.63
CA ALA A 566 -6.89 42.28 8.08
C ALA A 566 -6.48 42.29 6.60
N ASN A 567 -5.49 41.46 6.22
CA ASN A 567 -5.05 41.34 4.83
C ASN A 567 -6.14 40.70 3.94
N LEU A 568 -6.86 39.70 4.46
CA LEU A 568 -8.03 39.14 3.79
C LEU A 568 -9.09 40.21 3.51
N GLN A 569 -9.40 41.03 4.53
CA GLN A 569 -10.38 42.10 4.39
C GLN A 569 -9.96 43.15 3.35
N GLN A 570 -8.67 43.49 3.30
CA GLN A 570 -8.13 44.43 2.34
C GLN A 570 -8.16 43.87 0.91
N ASN A 571 -7.83 42.59 0.73
CA ASN A 571 -7.69 41.97 -0.59
C ASN A 571 -9.02 41.46 -1.17
N TYR A 572 -9.93 40.99 -0.31
CA TYR A 572 -11.16 40.30 -0.69
C TYR A 572 -12.37 40.80 0.11
N GLY A 573 -12.76 42.06 -0.11
CA GLY A 573 -13.82 42.74 0.63
C GLY A 573 -15.28 42.34 0.29
N PHE A 574 -15.51 41.34 -0.56
CA PHE A 574 -16.87 40.86 -0.88
C PHE A 574 -17.57 40.22 0.32
N ILE A 575 -16.81 39.77 1.35
CA ILE A 575 -17.33 39.38 2.66
C ILE A 575 -16.64 40.15 3.78
N ASP A 576 -17.34 40.31 4.90
CA ASP A 576 -16.79 40.81 6.15
C ASP A 576 -16.09 39.66 6.89
N TRP A 577 -14.77 39.54 6.72
CA TRP A 577 -13.99 38.45 7.28
C TRP A 577 -13.96 38.46 8.80
N ALA A 578 -14.04 39.65 9.42
CA ALA A 578 -14.11 39.76 10.87
C ALA A 578 -15.44 39.24 11.41
N ALA A 579 -16.56 39.52 10.73
CA ALA A 579 -17.86 38.93 11.06
C ALA A 579 -17.87 37.41 10.83
N TYR A 580 -17.28 36.94 9.73
CA TYR A 580 -17.15 35.51 9.44
C TYR A 580 -16.40 34.75 10.55
N MET A 581 -15.23 35.27 10.97
CA MET A 581 -14.40 34.62 12.00
C MET A 581 -15.02 34.64 13.41
N LYS A 582 -15.96 35.54 13.70
CA LYS A 582 -16.71 35.54 14.97
C LYS A 582 -17.67 34.36 15.14
N GLN A 583 -17.95 33.64 14.06
CA GLN A 583 -18.86 32.49 14.03
C GLN A 583 -18.12 31.14 14.05
N VAL A 584 -16.78 31.14 13.99
CA VAL A 584 -15.96 29.94 14.22
C VAL A 584 -16.35 29.29 15.56
N PRO A 585 -16.34 27.95 15.70
CA PRO A 585 -16.73 27.29 16.95
C PRO A 585 -16.03 27.88 18.18
N ALA A 586 -16.77 27.98 19.30
CA ALA A 586 -16.33 28.65 20.52
C ALA A 586 -14.98 28.14 21.06
N VAL A 587 -14.68 26.85 20.88
CA VAL A 587 -13.41 26.23 21.27
C VAL A 587 -12.18 26.88 20.62
N ALA A 588 -12.34 27.42 19.41
CA ALA A 588 -11.27 28.05 18.64
C ALA A 588 -11.36 29.59 18.61
N GLN A 589 -12.40 30.20 19.20
CA GLN A 589 -12.61 31.66 19.15
C GLN A 589 -11.41 32.45 19.67
N LYS A 590 -10.82 32.03 20.79
CA LYS A 590 -9.63 32.68 21.34
C LYS A 590 -8.45 32.68 20.36
N LYS A 591 -8.30 31.62 19.56
CA LYS A 591 -7.22 31.46 18.59
C LYS A 591 -7.46 32.33 17.36
N VAL A 592 -8.66 32.30 16.79
CA VAL A 592 -8.97 33.01 15.53
C VAL A 592 -9.13 34.53 15.71
N GLN A 593 -9.44 34.99 16.93
CA GLN A 593 -9.53 36.42 17.26
C GLN A 593 -8.19 37.04 17.67
N ALA A 594 -7.10 36.27 17.70
CA ALA A 594 -5.77 36.79 17.99
C ALA A 594 -5.30 37.73 16.86
N ASN A 595 -4.63 38.82 17.19
CA ASN A 595 -4.21 39.84 16.22
C ASN A 595 -3.23 39.30 15.16
N ASP A 596 -2.44 38.30 15.52
CA ASP A 596 -1.46 37.62 14.67
C ASP A 596 -2.03 36.36 13.98
N PHE A 597 -3.33 36.08 14.16
CA PHE A 597 -3.96 34.95 13.50
C PHE A 597 -3.94 35.13 11.98
N ALA A 598 -3.43 34.11 11.30
CA ALA A 598 -3.34 34.04 9.86
C ALA A 598 -3.83 32.69 9.36
N VAL A 599 -4.56 32.74 8.25
CA VAL A 599 -5.04 31.57 7.51
C VAL A 599 -4.18 31.35 6.27
N ALA A 600 -4.11 30.12 5.78
CA ALA A 600 -3.55 29.81 4.47
C ALA A 600 -4.64 29.86 3.39
N VAL A 601 -4.56 30.82 2.46
CA VAL A 601 -5.49 30.95 1.34
C VAL A 601 -5.00 30.07 0.20
N MET A 602 -5.80 29.08 -0.22
CA MET A 602 -5.33 28.08 -1.19
C MET A 602 -5.34 28.61 -2.62
N GLU A 603 -6.36 29.37 -3.01
CA GLU A 603 -6.60 29.71 -4.41
C GLU A 603 -6.73 31.21 -4.63
N LEU A 604 -5.62 31.93 -4.52
CA LEU A 604 -5.57 33.40 -4.66
C LEU A 604 -6.28 33.91 -5.92
N GLY A 605 -6.08 33.23 -7.05
CA GLY A 605 -6.69 33.60 -8.33
C GLY A 605 -8.22 33.53 -8.29
N GLN A 606 -8.77 32.51 -7.64
CA GLN A 606 -10.21 32.32 -7.55
C GLN A 606 -10.86 33.29 -6.56
N TYR A 607 -10.21 33.56 -5.43
CA TYR A 607 -10.63 34.60 -4.50
C TYR A 607 -10.65 35.98 -5.15
N LYS A 608 -9.63 36.31 -5.95
CA LYS A 608 -9.58 37.56 -6.70
C LYS A 608 -10.74 37.69 -7.68
N LYS A 609 -11.04 36.63 -8.45
CA LYS A 609 -12.19 36.63 -9.38
C LYS A 609 -13.52 36.78 -8.64
N MET A 610 -13.75 35.97 -7.61
CA MET A 610 -14.98 36.02 -6.79
C MET A 610 -15.19 37.43 -6.22
N ASN A 611 -14.14 38.05 -5.67
CA ASN A 611 -14.20 39.39 -5.13
C ASN A 611 -14.53 40.47 -6.19
N GLN A 612 -14.00 40.32 -7.40
CA GLN A 612 -14.26 41.25 -8.51
C GLN A 612 -15.65 41.10 -9.10
N ASP A 613 -16.18 39.88 -9.12
CA ASP A 613 -17.41 39.57 -9.83
C ASP A 613 -18.66 39.48 -8.95
N TYR A 614 -18.51 39.39 -7.62
CA TYR A 614 -19.63 39.23 -6.69
C TYR A 614 -20.77 40.24 -6.94
N ALA A 615 -20.43 41.51 -7.18
CA ALA A 615 -21.42 42.57 -7.43
C ALA A 615 -22.24 42.38 -8.73
N LYS A 616 -21.82 41.46 -9.61
CA LYS A 616 -22.48 41.12 -10.87
C LYS A 616 -23.37 39.89 -10.76
N PHE A 617 -23.36 39.19 -9.63
CA PHE A 617 -24.17 37.97 -9.47
C PHE A 617 -25.66 38.30 -9.49
N ASP A 618 -26.45 37.39 -10.06
CA ASP A 618 -27.90 37.50 -9.96
C ASP A 618 -28.33 37.28 -8.51
N LYS A 619 -28.92 38.33 -7.92
CA LYS A 619 -29.35 38.33 -6.52
C LYS A 619 -30.37 37.24 -6.21
N THR A 620 -31.28 36.95 -7.14
CA THR A 620 -32.33 35.96 -6.96
C THR A 620 -31.74 34.57 -7.01
N LEU A 621 -30.85 34.29 -7.97
CA LEU A 621 -30.17 33.00 -8.08
C LEU A 621 -29.27 32.76 -6.86
N LEU A 622 -28.46 33.75 -6.43
CA LEU A 622 -27.56 33.57 -5.28
C LEU A 622 -28.32 33.22 -3.99
N VAL A 623 -29.35 33.99 -3.64
CA VAL A 623 -30.11 33.77 -2.40
C VAL A 623 -30.82 32.42 -2.41
N ASN A 624 -31.45 32.03 -3.53
CA ASN A 624 -32.13 30.74 -3.65
C ASN A 624 -31.15 29.57 -3.83
N TYR A 625 -29.94 29.80 -4.36
CA TYR A 625 -28.86 28.80 -4.44
C TYR A 625 -28.41 28.40 -3.03
N LEU A 626 -28.12 29.36 -2.14
CA LEU A 626 -27.74 29.06 -0.76
C LEU A 626 -28.85 28.32 0.01
N PHE A 627 -30.11 28.63 -0.30
CA PHE A 627 -31.27 27.89 0.21
C PHE A 627 -31.34 26.46 -0.31
N MET A 628 -31.15 26.25 -1.61
CA MET A 628 -31.09 24.92 -2.21
C MET A 628 -29.98 24.08 -1.57
N ARG A 629 -28.78 24.66 -1.38
CA ARG A 629 -27.65 23.98 -0.71
C ARG A 629 -28.00 23.59 0.73
N LEU A 630 -28.61 24.50 1.50
CA LEU A 630 -29.06 24.23 2.86
C LEU A 630 -30.05 23.06 2.92
N LEU A 631 -31.07 23.08 2.04
CA LEU A 631 -32.10 22.05 2.00
C LEU A 631 -31.51 20.69 1.60
N LEU A 632 -30.74 20.63 0.52
CA LEU A 632 -30.16 19.38 0.03
C LEU A 632 -29.28 18.71 1.07
N GLN A 633 -28.34 19.45 1.69
CA GLN A 633 -27.43 18.85 2.66
C GLN A 633 -28.15 18.41 3.93
N ASN A 634 -29.24 19.04 4.35
CA ASN A 634 -29.99 18.56 5.51
C ASN A 634 -30.96 17.43 5.14
N ALA A 635 -31.54 17.46 3.94
CA ALA A 635 -32.54 16.49 3.49
C ALA A 635 -31.95 15.10 3.21
N GLN A 636 -30.70 15.00 2.76
CA GLN A 636 -30.09 13.71 2.41
C GLN A 636 -29.89 12.75 3.60
N TYR A 637 -30.02 13.24 4.83
CA TYR A 637 -29.96 12.43 6.05
C TYR A 637 -31.35 12.06 6.59
N LEU A 638 -32.42 12.53 5.94
CA LEU A 638 -33.79 12.27 6.35
C LEU A 638 -34.29 11.00 5.67
N PRO A 639 -34.73 9.97 6.43
CA PRO A 639 -35.28 8.75 5.84
C PRO A 639 -36.46 9.00 4.89
N THR A 640 -37.24 10.06 5.12
CA THR A 640 -38.38 10.46 4.27
C THR A 640 -37.98 11.00 2.91
N TYR A 641 -36.75 11.49 2.76
CA TYR A 641 -36.21 12.03 1.50
C TYR A 641 -35.27 11.06 0.80
N ALA A 642 -34.99 9.89 1.37
CA ALA A 642 -34.00 8.93 0.86
C ALA A 642 -34.17 8.63 -0.64
N SER A 643 -35.40 8.40 -1.10
CA SER A 643 -35.69 8.13 -2.52
C SER A 643 -35.45 9.33 -3.44
N SER A 644 -35.49 10.56 -2.91
CA SER A 644 -35.21 11.76 -3.71
C SER A 644 -33.75 11.88 -4.11
N PHE A 645 -32.85 11.22 -3.37
CA PHE A 645 -31.41 11.22 -3.64
C PHE A 645 -30.95 9.99 -4.42
N GLU A 646 -31.85 9.07 -4.79
CA GLU A 646 -31.51 7.94 -5.65
C GLU A 646 -30.91 8.44 -6.97
N GLY A 647 -29.66 8.04 -7.25
CA GLY A 647 -28.95 8.44 -8.46
C GLY A 647 -28.10 9.72 -8.33
N MET A 648 -28.09 10.37 -7.17
CA MET A 648 -27.08 11.38 -6.85
C MET A 648 -25.76 10.70 -6.48
N PRO A 649 -24.60 11.14 -7.00
CA PRO A 649 -23.33 10.53 -6.65
C PRO A 649 -22.97 10.78 -5.18
N GLU A 650 -22.42 9.76 -4.52
CA GLU A 650 -21.65 9.97 -3.30
C GLU A 650 -20.23 10.41 -3.69
N GLU A 651 -19.72 11.46 -3.06
CA GLU A 651 -18.42 12.03 -3.42
C GLU A 651 -17.25 11.20 -2.86
N THR A 652 -16.20 11.07 -3.67
CA THR A 652 -14.90 10.52 -3.28
C THR A 652 -14.04 11.60 -2.59
N PHE A 653 -12.80 11.26 -2.27
CA PHE A 653 -11.85 12.18 -1.64
C PHE A 653 -11.47 13.31 -2.61
N ALA A 654 -11.45 14.56 -2.13
CA ALA A 654 -10.91 15.71 -2.84
C ALA A 654 -9.66 16.21 -2.09
N LEU A 655 -8.51 16.28 -2.77
CA LEU A 655 -7.19 16.58 -2.17
C LEU A 655 -6.86 15.70 -0.95
N GLY A 656 -7.05 14.39 -1.08
CA GLY A 656 -6.82 13.45 0.02
C GLY A 656 -7.85 13.52 1.16
N ARG A 657 -8.95 14.28 1.02
CA ARG A 657 -9.95 14.44 2.08
C ARG A 657 -11.37 14.09 1.66
N LYS A 658 -12.07 13.32 2.49
CA LYS A 658 -13.45 12.92 2.27
C LYS A 658 -14.41 14.05 2.66
N ARG A 659 -15.25 14.50 1.72
CA ARG A 659 -16.39 15.37 2.04
C ARG A 659 -17.47 14.55 2.76
N ARG A 660 -18.15 15.14 3.75
CA ARG A 660 -19.25 14.47 4.47
C ARG A 660 -20.52 14.47 3.62
N ASN A 661 -20.54 13.64 2.58
CA ASN A 661 -21.69 13.50 1.67
C ASN A 661 -22.25 12.07 1.63
N VAL A 662 -22.42 11.46 2.81
CA VAL A 662 -23.09 10.15 2.93
C VAL A 662 -24.59 10.34 2.86
N GLN A 663 -25.25 9.59 1.98
CA GLN A 663 -26.70 9.70 1.80
C GLN A 663 -27.42 8.66 2.66
N PHE A 664 -28.65 8.92 3.10
CA PHE A 664 -29.50 7.91 3.71
C PHE A 664 -30.14 7.06 2.61
N SER A 665 -29.98 5.74 2.67
CA SER A 665 -30.56 4.83 1.68
C SER A 665 -31.96 4.37 2.10
N ALA A 666 -32.85 4.21 1.12
CA ALA A 666 -34.16 3.60 1.38
C ALA A 666 -33.96 2.16 1.89
N SER A 667 -34.76 1.76 2.88
CA SER A 667 -34.72 0.42 3.48
C SER A 667 -36.10 -0.22 3.44
N ALA A 668 -36.15 -1.53 3.15
CA ALA A 668 -37.39 -2.30 3.10
C ALA A 668 -37.62 -3.16 4.35
N THR A 669 -36.54 -3.53 5.04
CA THR A 669 -36.59 -4.39 6.23
C THR A 669 -36.01 -3.71 7.47
N LEU A 670 -36.29 -4.29 8.64
CA LEU A 670 -35.67 -3.86 9.89
C LEU A 670 -34.14 -4.03 9.84
N ALA A 671 -33.64 -5.13 9.26
CA ALA A 671 -32.21 -5.38 9.14
C ALA A 671 -31.52 -4.31 8.27
N ASP A 672 -32.09 -3.99 7.10
CA ASP A 672 -31.57 -2.93 6.23
C ASP A 672 -31.59 -1.57 6.93
N THR A 673 -32.65 -1.30 7.68
CA THR A 673 -32.77 -0.06 8.49
C THR A 673 -31.68 0.00 9.56
N GLN A 674 -31.44 -1.10 10.27
CA GLN A 674 -30.39 -1.18 11.29
C GLN A 674 -29.00 -1.00 10.67
N ALA A 675 -28.73 -1.60 9.51
CA ALA A 675 -27.46 -1.44 8.79
C ALA A 675 -27.26 0.01 8.30
N ASN A 676 -28.30 0.65 7.73
CA ASN A 676 -28.23 2.06 7.33
C ASN A 676 -27.97 2.97 8.54
N CYS A 677 -28.61 2.71 9.68
CA CYS A 677 -28.36 3.46 10.90
C CYS A 677 -26.95 3.22 11.46
N ALA A 678 -26.42 2.00 11.35
CA ALA A 678 -25.03 1.71 11.68
C ALA A 678 -24.05 2.45 10.75
N ARG A 679 -24.35 2.58 9.46
CA ARG A 679 -23.58 3.44 8.53
C ARG A 679 -23.58 4.90 8.98
N MET A 680 -24.74 5.44 9.35
CA MET A 680 -24.83 6.81 9.87
C MET A 680 -24.01 7.00 11.16
N ALA A 681 -24.08 6.02 12.07
CA ALA A 681 -23.35 6.05 13.31
C ALA A 681 -21.83 5.89 13.10
N ASN A 682 -21.40 5.01 12.19
CA ASN A 682 -19.99 4.89 11.78
C ASN A 682 -19.45 6.25 11.28
N ASN A 683 -20.23 7.02 10.53
CA ASN A 683 -19.80 8.33 10.03
C ASN A 683 -19.78 9.46 11.08
N LEU A 684 -20.67 9.44 12.08
CA LEU A 684 -20.84 10.53 13.05
C LEU A 684 -20.22 10.25 14.43
N MET A 685 -20.11 8.96 14.78
CA MET A 685 -19.63 8.42 16.06
C MET A 685 -18.55 7.36 15.82
N GLN A 686 -17.63 7.65 14.88
CA GLN A 686 -16.62 6.74 14.34
C GLN A 686 -15.91 5.81 15.33
N PHE A 687 -15.52 6.31 16.50
CA PHE A 687 -14.75 5.52 17.47
C PHE A 687 -15.64 4.72 18.43
N ALA A 688 -16.83 5.22 18.75
CA ALA A 688 -17.81 4.46 19.53
C ALA A 688 -18.39 3.31 18.70
N ASN A 689 -18.79 3.57 17.46
CA ASN A 689 -19.24 2.54 16.53
C ASN A 689 -18.09 1.58 16.15
N GLY A 690 -16.88 2.12 15.92
CA GLY A 690 -15.67 1.33 15.74
C GLY A 690 -15.43 0.35 16.89
N ARG A 691 -15.58 0.78 18.15
CA ARG A 691 -15.49 -0.10 19.32
C ARG A 691 -16.48 -1.27 19.26
N VAL A 692 -17.73 -1.03 18.83
CA VAL A 692 -18.73 -2.10 18.64
C VAL A 692 -18.24 -3.13 17.64
N PHE A 693 -17.68 -2.68 16.51
CA PHE A 693 -17.17 -3.55 15.45
C PHE A 693 -15.95 -4.37 15.90
N ILE A 694 -15.00 -3.72 16.57
CA ILE A 694 -13.77 -4.38 17.08
C ILE A 694 -14.09 -5.44 18.13
N ASP A 695 -15.02 -5.17 19.05
CA ASP A 695 -15.43 -6.16 20.05
C ASP A 695 -16.08 -7.42 19.42
N TYR A 696 -16.65 -7.31 18.21
CA TYR A 696 -17.16 -8.46 17.46
C TYR A 696 -16.05 -9.22 16.75
N LEU A 697 -15.17 -8.53 16.01
CA LEU A 697 -14.11 -9.16 15.24
C LEU A 697 -13.01 -9.78 16.13
N TYR A 698 -12.65 -9.08 17.20
CA TYR A 698 -11.52 -9.42 18.06
C TYR A 698 -11.97 -9.42 19.53
N PRO A 699 -12.74 -10.45 19.95
CA PRO A 699 -13.42 -10.47 21.25
C PRO A 699 -12.46 -10.58 22.44
N ASP A 700 -11.21 -10.95 22.23
CA ASP A 700 -10.20 -11.16 23.27
C ASP A 700 -8.84 -10.53 22.91
N ASP A 701 -7.93 -10.46 23.88
CA ASP A 701 -6.63 -9.81 23.66
C ASP A 701 -5.71 -10.66 22.76
N ALA A 702 -5.94 -11.97 22.66
CA ALA A 702 -5.18 -12.86 21.78
C ALA A 702 -5.50 -12.57 20.30
N SER A 703 -6.78 -12.44 19.94
CA SER A 703 -7.23 -12.09 18.59
C SER A 703 -6.79 -10.67 18.18
N LYS A 704 -6.85 -9.70 19.11
CA LYS A 704 -6.31 -8.34 18.88
C LYS A 704 -4.80 -8.33 18.66
N THR A 705 -4.07 -9.14 19.41
CA THR A 705 -2.61 -9.27 19.26
C THR A 705 -2.27 -9.96 17.93
N MET A 706 -2.97 -11.05 17.61
CA MET A 706 -2.80 -11.82 16.38
C MET A 706 -3.03 -10.95 15.14
N ILE A 707 -4.12 -10.17 15.08
CA ILE A 707 -4.37 -9.32 13.90
C ILE A 707 -3.27 -8.26 13.74
N ARG A 708 -2.80 -7.66 14.83
CA ARG A 708 -1.72 -6.66 14.78
C ARG A 708 -0.39 -7.24 14.36
N GLN A 709 -0.04 -8.43 14.86
CA GLN A 709 1.20 -9.11 14.50
C GLN A 709 1.17 -9.56 13.04
N THR A 710 0.09 -10.19 12.61
CA THR A 710 -0.01 -10.77 11.26
C THR A 710 -0.14 -9.69 10.19
N ALA A 711 -1.09 -8.76 10.32
CA ALA A 711 -1.24 -7.66 9.37
C ALA A 711 -0.07 -6.66 9.46
N GLY A 712 0.34 -6.28 10.67
CA GLY A 712 1.46 -5.35 10.87
C GLY A 712 2.80 -5.91 10.41
N GLY A 713 3.06 -7.21 10.61
CA GLY A 713 4.25 -7.88 10.09
C GLY A 713 4.29 -7.90 8.56
N LEU A 714 3.16 -8.20 7.91
CA LEU A 714 3.03 -8.13 6.46
C LEU A 714 3.31 -6.71 5.93
N ILE A 715 2.71 -5.69 6.54
CA ILE A 715 2.89 -4.28 6.14
C ILE A 715 4.34 -3.83 6.34
N ALA A 716 4.96 -4.18 7.47
CA ALA A 716 6.37 -3.89 7.73
C ALA A 716 7.28 -4.53 6.68
N ASN A 717 7.00 -5.78 6.27
CA ASN A 717 7.76 -6.44 5.21
C ASN A 717 7.60 -5.75 3.85
N VAL A 718 6.40 -5.24 3.53
CA VAL A 718 6.18 -4.43 2.31
C VAL A 718 6.99 -3.14 2.33
N ILE A 719 7.04 -2.43 3.46
CA ILE A 719 7.84 -1.20 3.62
C ILE A 719 9.33 -1.49 3.43
N ASN A 720 9.85 -2.53 4.09
CA ASN A 720 11.25 -2.93 3.97
C ASN A 720 11.58 -3.35 2.52
N SER A 721 10.64 -4.00 1.85
CA SER A 721 10.82 -4.42 0.44
C SER A 721 10.84 -3.22 -0.51
N PHE A 722 10.03 -2.19 -0.26
CA PHE A 722 10.06 -0.93 -1.01
C PHE A 722 11.37 -0.16 -0.79
N GLN A 723 11.93 -0.13 0.43
CA GLN A 723 13.26 0.45 0.68
C GLN A 723 14.32 -0.20 -0.21
N GLY A 724 14.32 -1.53 -0.27
CA GLY A 724 15.22 -2.27 -1.17
C GLY A 724 14.98 -2.03 -2.67
N MET A 725 13.78 -1.58 -3.06
CA MET A 725 13.52 -1.11 -4.43
C MET A 725 14.18 0.25 -4.66
N VAL A 726 13.98 1.21 -3.75
CA VAL A 726 14.54 2.58 -3.84
C VAL A 726 16.07 2.56 -3.98
N ASP A 727 16.75 1.69 -3.24
CA ASP A 727 18.20 1.55 -3.29
C ASP A 727 18.71 1.16 -4.68
N GLN A 728 17.93 0.39 -5.44
CA GLN A 728 18.31 -0.13 -6.76
C GLN A 728 18.04 0.88 -7.90
N LEU A 729 17.32 1.97 -7.66
CA LEU A 729 16.92 2.92 -8.71
C LEU A 729 18.12 3.68 -9.29
N ASP A 730 18.47 3.45 -10.54
CA ASP A 730 19.61 4.10 -11.21
C ASP A 730 19.34 5.56 -11.62
N TRP A 731 18.08 5.98 -11.59
CA TRP A 731 17.65 7.31 -11.99
C TRP A 731 17.51 8.32 -10.84
N MET A 732 17.74 7.87 -9.59
CA MET A 732 17.78 8.73 -8.40
C MET A 732 19.22 8.91 -7.91
N GLN A 733 19.60 10.15 -7.60
CA GLN A 733 20.87 10.44 -6.95
C GLN A 733 20.89 9.96 -5.50
N VAL A 734 22.10 9.69 -4.97
CA VAL A 734 22.32 9.14 -3.62
C VAL A 734 21.62 9.96 -2.53
N ASP A 735 21.69 11.30 -2.60
CA ASP A 735 21.04 12.18 -1.62
C ASP A 735 19.51 12.10 -1.68
N THR A 736 18.95 11.93 -2.87
CA THR A 736 17.51 11.79 -3.10
C THR A 736 17.03 10.41 -2.63
N LYS A 737 17.80 9.34 -2.86
CA LYS A 737 17.53 8.01 -2.27
C LYS A 737 17.53 8.05 -0.74
N ARG A 738 18.51 8.71 -0.12
CA ARG A 738 18.57 8.87 1.34
C ARG A 738 17.31 9.55 1.89
N LYS A 739 16.83 10.62 1.24
CA LYS A 739 15.57 11.29 1.65
C LYS A 739 14.35 10.39 1.51
N ALA A 740 14.29 9.58 0.46
CA ALA A 740 13.24 8.59 0.29
C ALA A 740 13.29 7.53 1.41
N TYR A 741 14.49 7.05 1.74
CA TYR A 741 14.71 6.13 2.85
C TYR A 741 14.29 6.75 4.19
N ASP A 742 14.75 7.96 4.52
CA ASP A 742 14.36 8.70 5.73
C ASP A 742 12.83 8.82 5.84
N LYS A 743 12.15 9.04 4.71
CA LYS A 743 10.69 9.12 4.65
C LYS A 743 10.01 7.79 4.98
N THR A 744 10.50 6.67 4.42
CA THR A 744 9.97 5.34 4.76
C THR A 744 10.23 4.95 6.21
N VAL A 745 11.43 5.21 6.75
CA VAL A 745 11.77 4.95 8.17
C VAL A 745 10.91 5.78 9.10
N GLY A 746 10.61 7.02 8.70
CA GLY A 746 9.77 7.93 9.46
C GLY A 746 8.28 7.61 9.42
N ILE A 747 7.81 6.63 8.64
CA ILE A 747 6.38 6.40 8.43
C ILE A 747 5.67 5.88 9.68
N ILE A 748 4.51 6.44 10.01
CA ILE A 748 3.68 5.93 11.11
C ILE A 748 2.71 4.88 10.56
N GLN A 749 2.66 3.73 11.22
CA GLN A 749 1.76 2.62 10.86
C GLN A 749 0.60 2.54 11.86
N ASN A 750 -0.62 2.73 11.37
CA ASN A 750 -1.86 2.58 12.14
C ASN A 750 -2.56 1.29 11.72
N ILE A 751 -2.55 0.26 12.59
CA ILE A 751 -3.05 -1.08 12.25
C ILE A 751 -4.35 -1.38 13.02
N ALA A 752 -5.39 -1.74 12.27
CA ALA A 752 -6.72 -2.16 12.69
C ALA A 752 -7.55 -1.09 13.42
N PHE A 753 -7.10 -0.59 14.57
CA PHE A 753 -7.85 0.37 15.40
C PHE A 753 -6.94 1.06 16.43
N PRO A 754 -7.27 2.28 16.89
CA PRO A 754 -6.50 2.96 17.93
C PRO A 754 -6.78 2.39 19.33
N ASP A 755 -5.72 2.14 20.13
CA ASP A 755 -5.79 1.44 21.43
C ASP A 755 -6.79 2.06 22.42
N TRP A 756 -6.88 3.39 22.41
CA TRP A 756 -7.66 4.14 23.39
C TRP A 756 -9.17 3.85 23.30
N ILE A 757 -9.70 3.38 22.17
CA ILE A 757 -11.13 3.06 22.04
C ILE A 757 -11.51 1.80 22.82
N MET A 758 -10.53 0.94 23.13
CA MET A 758 -10.74 -0.26 23.94
C MET A 758 -10.81 0.04 25.43
N ASN A 759 -10.48 1.27 25.84
CA ASN A 759 -10.55 1.72 27.22
C ASN A 759 -11.78 2.63 27.41
N ASN A 760 -12.77 2.16 28.18
CA ASN A 760 -14.02 2.91 28.39
C ASN A 760 -13.79 4.31 28.97
N THR A 761 -12.80 4.50 29.85
CA THR A 761 -12.50 5.82 30.42
C THR A 761 -12.02 6.80 29.34
N GLN A 762 -11.16 6.35 28.42
CA GLN A 762 -10.64 7.19 27.35
C GLN A 762 -11.69 7.45 26.27
N LEU A 763 -12.45 6.42 25.91
CA LEU A 763 -13.56 6.53 24.96
C LEU A 763 -14.66 7.48 25.49
N ASP A 764 -15.04 7.36 26.77
CA ASP A 764 -16.03 8.23 27.40
C ASP A 764 -15.51 9.67 27.50
N ALA A 765 -14.21 9.86 27.77
CA ALA A 765 -13.59 11.18 27.77
C ALA A 765 -13.63 11.85 26.38
N TYR A 766 -13.40 11.10 25.30
CA TYR A 766 -13.50 11.61 23.93
C TYR A 766 -14.91 12.15 23.62
N TYR A 767 -15.95 11.43 24.06
CA TYR A 767 -17.35 11.82 23.86
C TYR A 767 -17.94 12.63 25.03
N ASN A 768 -17.13 13.16 25.95
CA ASN A 768 -17.65 13.84 27.14
C ASN A 768 -18.47 15.09 26.80
N ASP A 769 -18.00 15.87 25.82
CA ASP A 769 -18.65 17.12 25.40
C ASP A 769 -19.89 16.89 24.50
N LEU A 770 -20.15 15.65 24.09
CA LEU A 770 -21.35 15.28 23.34
C LEU A 770 -22.52 15.03 24.30
N THR A 771 -23.52 15.90 24.32
CA THR A 771 -24.72 15.71 25.15
C THR A 771 -25.99 15.77 24.32
N PHE A 772 -26.79 14.70 24.35
CA PHE A 772 -28.13 14.70 23.79
C PHE A 772 -29.14 15.22 24.83
N ALA A 773 -29.93 16.22 24.46
CA ALA A 773 -30.95 16.77 25.36
C ALA A 773 -32.03 15.72 25.69
N PRO A 774 -32.70 15.80 26.86
CA PRO A 774 -33.81 14.91 27.18
C PRO A 774 -34.89 14.95 26.09
N ASN A 775 -35.39 13.79 25.67
CA ASN A 775 -36.39 13.64 24.60
C ASN A 775 -35.94 14.09 23.20
N SER A 776 -34.64 14.21 22.94
CA SER A 776 -34.11 14.45 21.59
C SER A 776 -34.57 13.34 20.65
N ASN A 777 -35.06 13.71 19.46
CA ASN A 777 -35.30 12.76 18.38
C ASN A 777 -34.04 12.57 17.52
N TYR A 778 -34.10 11.70 16.50
CA TYR A 778 -32.99 11.44 15.60
C TYR A 778 -32.39 12.71 14.95
N TYR A 779 -33.23 13.64 14.53
CA TYR A 779 -32.82 14.86 13.83
C TYR A 779 -32.12 15.86 14.75
N ASP A 780 -32.57 15.95 16.00
CA ASP A 780 -31.91 16.73 17.07
C ASP A 780 -30.52 16.15 17.38
N MET A 781 -30.45 14.82 17.49
CA MET A 781 -29.20 14.10 17.76
C MET A 781 -28.21 14.21 16.59
N TRP A 782 -28.70 14.10 15.36
CA TRP A 782 -27.90 14.30 14.15
C TRP A 782 -27.30 15.71 14.09
N THR A 783 -28.09 16.73 14.42
CA THR A 783 -27.62 18.13 14.49
C THR A 783 -26.54 18.30 15.54
N THR A 784 -26.77 17.70 16.70
CA THR A 784 -25.83 17.74 17.84
C THR A 784 -24.51 17.05 17.46
N LEU A 785 -24.57 15.89 16.80
CA LEU A 785 -23.39 15.16 16.32
C LEU A 785 -22.63 15.94 15.25
N THR A 786 -23.34 16.58 14.30
CA THR A 786 -22.72 17.41 13.28
C THR A 786 -21.95 18.57 13.92
N THR A 787 -22.58 19.28 14.85
CA THR A 787 -21.94 20.38 15.59
C THR A 787 -20.76 19.91 16.43
N PHE A 788 -20.89 18.76 17.10
CA PHE A 788 -19.82 18.14 17.89
C PHE A 788 -18.61 17.82 17.01
N ASN A 789 -18.83 17.24 15.83
CA ASN A 789 -17.76 16.93 14.90
C ASN A 789 -17.06 18.17 14.33
N ILE A 790 -17.81 19.22 13.99
CA ILE A 790 -17.23 20.51 13.61
C ILE A 790 -16.40 21.07 14.77
N MET A 791 -16.93 21.03 16.00
CA MET A 791 -16.18 21.46 17.19
C MET A 791 -14.86 20.70 17.34
N LEU A 792 -14.84 19.37 17.16
CA LEU A 792 -13.61 18.57 17.22
C LEU A 792 -12.58 18.97 16.15
N GLN A 793 -13.01 19.20 14.91
CA GLN A 793 -12.13 19.67 13.83
C GLN A 793 -11.48 21.01 14.20
N TYR A 794 -12.26 21.99 14.68
CA TYR A 794 -11.71 23.30 15.03
C TYR A 794 -10.94 23.30 16.37
N LYS A 795 -11.19 22.35 17.26
CA LYS A 795 -10.40 22.14 18.49
C LYS A 795 -8.94 21.85 18.18
N GLN A 796 -8.63 21.26 17.02
CA GLN A 796 -7.24 21.00 16.60
C GLN A 796 -6.40 22.29 16.51
N LEU A 797 -7.00 23.45 16.20
CA LEU A 797 -6.31 24.76 16.21
C LEU A 797 -5.74 25.16 17.58
N THR A 798 -6.17 24.49 18.65
CA THR A 798 -5.71 24.71 20.02
C THR A 798 -4.52 23.83 20.40
N PHE A 799 -4.14 22.86 19.56
CA PHE A 799 -3.03 21.95 19.84
C PHE A 799 -1.71 22.56 19.39
N ASP A 800 -0.68 22.43 20.24
CA ASP A 800 0.64 22.98 19.96
C ASP A 800 1.42 22.15 18.93
N LYS A 801 1.05 20.89 18.74
CA LYS A 801 1.71 19.94 17.84
C LYS A 801 0.70 19.06 17.12
N THR A 802 1.05 18.64 15.91
CA THR A 802 0.28 17.68 15.12
C THR A 802 0.44 16.28 15.70
N ASP A 803 -0.65 15.49 15.74
CA ASP A 803 -0.60 14.08 16.11
C ASP A 803 -0.43 13.19 14.87
N ARG A 804 0.80 12.73 14.63
CA ARG A 804 1.11 11.82 13.50
C ARG A 804 0.54 10.42 13.68
N LYS A 805 0.09 10.06 14.89
CA LYS A 805 -0.57 8.78 15.20
C LYS A 805 -2.09 8.88 15.16
N ASP A 806 -2.63 10.01 14.71
CA ASP A 806 -4.06 10.14 14.50
C ASP A 806 -4.51 9.06 13.50
N PHE A 807 -5.57 8.36 13.85
CA PHE A 807 -6.15 7.31 13.02
C PHE A 807 -6.97 7.91 11.88
N LEU A 808 -7.41 9.18 11.99
CA LEU A 808 -8.07 10.00 10.97
C LEU A 808 -9.40 9.49 10.38
N GLY A 809 -9.85 8.27 10.72
CA GLY A 809 -11.05 7.69 10.15
C GLY A 809 -11.72 6.64 11.03
N GLN A 810 -12.75 6.01 10.48
CA GLN A 810 -13.50 4.96 11.17
C GLN A 810 -12.77 3.61 11.10
N PRO A 811 -12.51 2.93 12.22
CA PRO A 811 -11.91 1.59 12.21
C PRO A 811 -12.72 0.52 11.45
N GLY A 812 -14.03 0.71 11.29
CA GLY A 812 -14.92 -0.23 10.61
C GLY A 812 -15.11 -0.03 9.11
N THR A 813 -14.48 0.99 8.52
CA THR A 813 -14.56 1.27 7.07
C THR A 813 -13.72 0.29 6.27
N VAL A 814 -14.22 -0.17 5.13
CA VAL A 814 -13.42 -0.92 4.14
C VAL A 814 -12.68 0.06 3.24
N ASN A 815 -11.50 0.49 3.67
CA ASN A 815 -10.57 1.27 2.86
C ASN A 815 -9.16 1.20 3.48
N ALA A 816 -8.16 1.78 2.83
CA ALA A 816 -6.89 2.17 3.44
C ALA A 816 -6.57 3.61 3.02
N TRP A 817 -5.59 4.25 3.67
CA TRP A 817 -5.14 5.57 3.24
C TRP A 817 -3.71 5.89 3.71
N TYR A 818 -3.00 6.64 2.87
CA TYR A 818 -1.83 7.44 3.20
C TYR A 818 -2.19 8.90 3.47
N GLN A 819 -1.54 9.50 4.46
CA GLN A 819 -1.75 10.90 4.83
C GLN A 819 -0.41 11.64 4.77
N PRO A 820 -0.16 12.37 3.67
CA PRO A 820 1.16 12.93 3.38
C PRO A 820 1.66 13.90 4.45
N GLU A 821 0.78 14.72 4.98
CA GLU A 821 1.08 15.73 5.99
C GLU A 821 1.36 15.15 7.39
N LEU A 822 1.04 13.88 7.60
CA LEU A 822 1.43 13.11 8.79
C LEU A 822 2.56 12.11 8.50
N ASN A 823 2.87 11.86 7.23
CA ASN A 823 3.63 10.71 6.78
C ASN A 823 3.19 9.44 7.54
N SER A 824 1.90 9.11 7.43
CA SER A 824 1.27 7.96 8.09
C SER A 824 0.45 7.12 7.12
N ILE A 825 0.43 5.80 7.33
CA ILE A 825 -0.38 4.82 6.61
C ILE A 825 -1.33 4.13 7.58
N THR A 826 -2.60 4.00 7.19
CA THR A 826 -3.65 3.46 8.05
C THR A 826 -4.42 2.33 7.39
N PHE A 827 -4.54 1.22 8.10
CA PHE A 827 -5.27 0.02 7.67
C PHE A 827 -6.34 -0.32 8.71
N PRO A 828 -7.58 0.21 8.56
CA PRO A 828 -8.72 -0.09 9.42
C PRO A 828 -9.04 -1.59 9.52
N ALA A 829 -9.58 -2.02 10.65
CA ALA A 829 -10.05 -3.38 10.83
C ALA A 829 -11.10 -3.79 9.78
N GLY A 830 -11.85 -2.82 9.25
CA GLY A 830 -12.82 -3.03 8.19
C GLY A 830 -12.21 -3.61 6.91
N ILE A 831 -10.97 -3.30 6.53
CA ILE A 831 -10.35 -3.89 5.33
C ILE A 831 -9.56 -5.17 5.63
N LEU A 832 -9.21 -5.44 6.89
CA LEU A 832 -8.40 -6.59 7.31
C LEU A 832 -9.22 -7.90 7.41
N GLN A 833 -9.92 -8.22 6.33
CA GLN A 833 -10.78 -9.40 6.18
C GLN A 833 -10.80 -9.88 4.72
N PRO A 834 -11.32 -11.09 4.42
CA PRO A 834 -11.46 -11.58 3.05
C PRO A 834 -12.21 -10.60 2.13
N PRO A 835 -11.76 -10.41 0.87
CA PRO A 835 -10.64 -11.09 0.19
C PRO A 835 -9.25 -10.48 0.40
N TYR A 836 -9.14 -9.39 1.15
CA TYR A 836 -7.86 -8.70 1.26
C TYR A 836 -6.91 -9.43 2.18
N PHE A 837 -7.41 -9.94 3.30
CA PHE A 837 -6.57 -10.53 4.33
C PHE A 837 -7.30 -11.60 5.16
N HIS A 838 -6.58 -12.65 5.52
CA HIS A 838 -6.94 -13.53 6.63
C HIS A 838 -5.65 -14.06 7.29
N PRO A 839 -5.52 -14.06 8.63
CA PRO A 839 -4.28 -14.44 9.31
C PRO A 839 -3.71 -15.81 8.93
N GLN A 840 -4.57 -16.74 8.51
CA GLN A 840 -4.22 -18.12 8.16
C GLN A 840 -4.32 -18.44 6.66
N TRP A 841 -4.56 -17.46 5.79
CA TRP A 841 -4.52 -17.70 4.34
C TRP A 841 -3.09 -17.88 3.84
N PRO A 842 -2.89 -18.51 2.67
CA PRO A 842 -1.57 -18.58 2.05
C PRO A 842 -0.97 -17.19 1.90
N ALA A 843 0.33 -17.06 2.14
CA ALA A 843 1.06 -15.81 2.03
C ALA A 843 0.90 -15.18 0.64
N SER A 844 0.99 -15.97 -0.43
CA SER A 844 0.73 -15.49 -1.81
C SER A 844 -0.59 -14.73 -1.95
N ILE A 845 -1.65 -15.24 -1.32
CA ILE A 845 -2.97 -14.60 -1.33
C ILE A 845 -2.92 -13.33 -0.46
N ASN A 846 -2.43 -13.40 0.78
CA ASN A 846 -2.36 -12.23 1.66
C ASN A 846 -1.51 -11.09 1.08
N TYR A 847 -0.37 -11.39 0.45
CA TYR A 847 0.47 -10.40 -0.22
C TYR A 847 -0.16 -9.91 -1.53
N GLY A 848 -0.85 -10.77 -2.30
CA GLY A 848 -1.58 -10.37 -3.51
C GLY A 848 -2.81 -9.51 -3.24
N GLY A 849 -3.34 -9.54 -2.01
CA GLY A 849 -4.44 -8.69 -1.54
C GLY A 849 -3.92 -7.53 -0.70
N MET A 850 -3.86 -7.73 0.62
CA MET A 850 -3.42 -6.70 1.56
C MET A 850 -1.98 -6.26 1.39
N GLY A 851 -1.08 -7.11 0.87
CA GLY A 851 0.28 -6.67 0.51
C GLY A 851 0.27 -5.63 -0.60
N VAL A 852 -0.53 -5.83 -1.64
CA VAL A 852 -0.70 -4.84 -2.73
C VAL A 852 -1.35 -3.56 -2.20
N VAL A 853 -2.39 -3.67 -1.38
CA VAL A 853 -3.00 -2.48 -0.74
C VAL A 853 -1.97 -1.74 0.11
N ALA A 854 -1.16 -2.45 0.90
CA ALA A 854 -0.10 -1.83 1.70
C ALA A 854 0.98 -1.16 0.85
N GLY A 855 1.36 -1.78 -0.27
CA GLY A 855 2.31 -1.22 -1.22
C GLY A 855 1.74 0.01 -1.94
N HIS A 856 0.44 -0.02 -2.27
CA HIS A 856 -0.28 1.08 -2.89
C HIS A 856 -0.28 2.32 -1.97
N GLU A 857 -0.73 2.17 -0.72
CA GLU A 857 -0.71 3.27 0.25
C GLU A 857 0.71 3.76 0.55
N LEU A 858 1.70 2.87 0.61
CA LEU A 858 3.09 3.27 0.77
C LEU A 858 3.57 4.11 -0.42
N THR A 859 3.19 3.73 -1.64
CA THR A 859 3.59 4.41 -2.87
C THR A 859 2.90 5.77 -3.03
N HIS A 860 1.74 6.03 -2.41
CA HIS A 860 1.22 7.39 -2.26
C HIS A 860 2.15 8.34 -1.50
N GLY A 861 3.08 7.81 -0.69
CA GLY A 861 4.20 8.58 -0.14
C GLY A 861 5.19 9.08 -1.18
N PHE A 862 5.12 8.56 -2.40
CA PHE A 862 6.09 8.76 -3.46
C PHE A 862 5.43 9.05 -4.82
N ASP A 863 4.12 9.19 -4.92
CA ASP A 863 3.47 9.66 -6.15
C ASP A 863 3.68 11.17 -6.39
N ASP A 864 3.01 11.75 -7.40
CA ASP A 864 3.14 13.17 -7.76
C ASP A 864 2.77 14.15 -6.63
N GLU A 865 1.89 13.74 -5.72
CA GLU A 865 1.46 14.51 -4.56
C GLU A 865 2.38 14.21 -3.37
N GLY A 866 2.65 12.93 -3.10
CA GLY A 866 3.45 12.42 -1.99
C GLY A 866 4.89 12.92 -1.95
N VAL A 867 5.58 12.99 -3.10
CA VAL A 867 6.99 13.46 -3.14
C VAL A 867 7.15 14.92 -2.71
N GLN A 868 6.06 15.68 -2.63
CA GLN A 868 6.08 17.04 -2.12
C GLN A 868 6.23 17.08 -0.59
N TRP A 869 6.10 15.96 0.11
CA TRP A 869 6.11 15.89 1.58
C TRP A 869 7.32 15.14 2.12
N GLY A 870 7.97 15.71 3.14
CA GLY A 870 9.14 15.14 3.79
C GLY A 870 8.83 14.08 4.87
N PRO A 871 9.86 13.50 5.51
CA PRO A 871 9.72 12.42 6.50
C PRO A 871 8.89 12.77 7.73
N GLY A 872 8.86 14.05 8.11
CA GLY A 872 8.06 14.56 9.22
C GLY A 872 6.65 15.02 8.84
N GLY A 873 6.24 14.85 7.58
CA GLY A 873 4.96 15.35 7.06
C GLY A 873 4.97 16.85 6.71
N ALA A 874 6.14 17.49 6.68
CA ALA A 874 6.26 18.88 6.24
C ALA A 874 6.26 18.98 4.71
N LEU A 875 5.53 19.94 4.17
CA LEU A 875 5.54 20.29 2.75
C LEU A 875 6.93 20.83 2.37
N SER A 876 7.59 20.12 1.46
CA SER A 876 8.92 20.43 0.97
C SER A 876 8.84 21.50 -0.12
N MET A 877 9.41 22.68 0.16
CA MET A 877 9.61 23.72 -0.84
C MET A 877 10.78 23.31 -1.76
N PRO A 878 10.56 23.20 -3.08
CA PRO A 878 11.60 22.75 -4.01
C PRO A 878 12.85 23.64 -3.96
N ALA A 879 14.03 23.03 -3.97
CA ALA A 879 15.30 23.75 -3.91
C ALA A 879 15.65 24.50 -5.22
N CYS A 880 14.97 24.17 -6.32
CA CYS A 880 15.17 24.75 -7.64
C CYS A 880 13.85 24.77 -8.43
N ALA A 881 13.78 25.59 -9.49
CA ALA A 881 12.56 25.76 -10.29
C ALA A 881 12.07 24.47 -10.97
N ASN A 882 12.98 23.55 -11.30
CA ASN A 882 12.67 22.28 -11.97
C ASN A 882 12.57 21.09 -11.01
N CYS A 883 12.83 21.32 -9.72
CA CYS A 883 12.81 20.30 -8.68
C CYS A 883 11.36 19.94 -8.29
N THR A 884 11.11 18.68 -7.96
CA THR A 884 9.83 18.21 -7.41
C THR A 884 10.02 17.86 -5.94
N GLY A 885 9.34 18.60 -5.06
CA GLY A 885 9.40 18.37 -3.62
C GLY A 885 10.83 18.31 -3.09
N TRP A 886 11.17 17.20 -2.42
CA TRP A 886 12.49 17.00 -1.81
C TRP A 886 13.58 16.47 -2.76
N MET A 887 13.26 16.20 -4.03
CA MET A 887 14.20 15.66 -5.02
C MET A 887 15.13 16.73 -5.60
N ASP A 888 16.33 16.32 -6.00
CA ASP A 888 17.22 17.13 -6.85
C ASP A 888 16.70 17.25 -8.30
N GLU A 889 17.28 18.15 -9.10
CA GLU A 889 16.83 18.43 -10.47
C GLU A 889 16.90 17.20 -11.40
N SER A 890 17.97 16.39 -11.32
CA SER A 890 18.15 15.21 -12.17
C SER A 890 17.13 14.13 -11.83
N SER A 891 16.97 13.84 -10.53
CA SER A 891 15.99 12.86 -10.05
C SER A 891 14.57 13.32 -10.37
N SER A 892 14.27 14.62 -10.26
CA SER A 892 12.96 15.20 -10.60
C SER A 892 12.63 15.05 -12.09
N ALA A 893 13.59 15.26 -12.98
CA ALA A 893 13.40 15.09 -14.41
C ALA A 893 13.07 13.62 -14.75
N LYS A 894 13.75 12.67 -14.10
CA LYS A 894 13.51 11.24 -14.28
C LYS A 894 12.20 10.75 -13.67
N PHE A 895 11.83 11.26 -12.49
CA PHE A 895 10.52 11.03 -11.90
C PHE A 895 9.39 11.49 -12.84
N LYS A 896 9.50 12.72 -13.38
CA LYS A 896 8.54 13.25 -14.37
C LYS A 896 8.50 12.41 -15.64
N GLN A 897 9.65 11.92 -16.11
CA GLN A 897 9.72 11.01 -17.27
C GLN A 897 8.96 9.70 -17.01
N MET A 898 9.13 9.09 -15.83
CA MET A 898 8.40 7.89 -15.42
C MET A 898 6.89 8.16 -15.35
N ALA A 899 6.47 9.23 -14.67
CA ALA A 899 5.06 9.59 -14.55
C ALA A 899 4.43 9.87 -15.93
N GLN A 900 5.16 10.50 -16.85
CA GLN A 900 4.67 10.79 -18.19
C GLN A 900 4.40 9.52 -19.02
N CYS A 901 5.15 8.43 -18.79
CA CYS A 901 4.87 7.14 -19.41
C CYS A 901 3.49 6.62 -18.98
N VAL A 902 3.21 6.65 -17.68
CA VAL A 902 1.95 6.21 -17.08
C VAL A 902 0.78 7.05 -17.58
N ILE A 903 0.95 8.38 -17.61
CA ILE A 903 -0.10 9.33 -18.03
C ILE A 903 -0.52 9.12 -19.49
N GLY A 904 0.41 9.28 -20.42
CA GLY A 904 0.14 9.13 -21.84
C GLY A 904 -0.56 10.31 -22.58
N ASP A 905 -0.39 11.55 -22.12
CA ASP A 905 -1.09 12.73 -22.68
C ASP A 905 -0.22 13.64 -23.58
N ASP A 906 1.00 13.21 -23.97
CA ASP A 906 1.90 14.00 -24.84
C ASP A 906 2.22 13.25 -26.15
N GLU A 907 2.10 13.95 -27.29
CA GLU A 907 2.57 13.48 -28.60
C GLU A 907 4.08 13.16 -28.61
N ALA A 908 4.86 13.70 -27.66
CA ALA A 908 6.29 13.40 -27.49
C ALA A 908 6.58 12.12 -26.69
N SER A 909 5.58 11.55 -26.01
CA SER A 909 5.73 10.26 -25.32
C SER A 909 5.63 9.15 -26.37
N LEU A 910 6.72 8.40 -26.59
CA LEU A 910 6.76 7.34 -27.60
C LEU A 910 5.70 6.24 -27.36
N PHE A 911 5.19 6.11 -26.12
CA PHE A 911 4.22 5.09 -25.70
C PHE A 911 3.29 5.64 -24.59
N PRO A 912 2.10 6.15 -24.93
CA PRO A 912 1.14 6.59 -23.93
C PRO A 912 0.38 5.39 -23.35
N GLU A 913 0.40 5.20 -22.02
CA GLU A 913 -0.22 4.03 -21.39
C GLU A 913 -1.69 4.25 -21.03
N TYR A 914 -1.99 4.87 -19.88
CA TYR A 914 -3.38 4.93 -19.39
C TYR A 914 -4.28 5.83 -20.23
N GLY A 915 -3.77 6.94 -20.77
CA GLY A 915 -4.51 7.81 -21.70
C GLY A 915 -5.05 7.10 -22.96
N ASN A 916 -4.49 5.95 -23.32
CA ASN A 916 -4.91 5.14 -24.48
C ASN A 916 -5.92 4.04 -24.15
N PHE A 917 -6.30 3.88 -22.88
CA PHE A 917 -7.31 2.91 -22.47
C PHE A 917 -8.70 3.45 -22.75
N CYS A 918 -9.27 3.05 -23.89
CA CYS A 918 -10.53 3.56 -24.42
C CYS A 918 -11.66 2.51 -24.40
N PRO A 919 -12.32 2.27 -23.24
CA PRO A 919 -13.33 1.22 -23.13
C PRO A 919 -14.66 1.57 -23.82
N LEU A 920 -14.88 2.84 -24.18
CA LEU A 920 -16.15 3.32 -24.72
C LEU A 920 -16.08 3.60 -26.23
N ASN A 921 -17.22 3.47 -26.89
CA ASN A 921 -17.35 3.78 -28.31
C ASN A 921 -17.18 5.30 -28.56
N PRO A 922 -16.17 5.73 -29.33
CA PRO A 922 -15.90 7.15 -29.58
C PRO A 922 -17.00 7.87 -30.36
N ASN A 923 -17.87 7.13 -31.06
CA ASN A 923 -19.02 7.73 -31.76
C ASN A 923 -20.18 8.10 -30.82
N LYS A 924 -20.16 7.61 -29.57
CA LYS A 924 -21.22 7.84 -28.57
C LYS A 924 -20.73 8.66 -27.37
N TYR A 925 -19.48 8.46 -26.97
CA TYR A 925 -18.89 9.11 -25.79
C TYR A 925 -17.63 9.89 -26.18
N SER A 926 -17.46 11.08 -25.62
CA SER A 926 -16.25 11.89 -25.77
C SER A 926 -16.04 12.74 -24.52
N PRO A 927 -14.95 12.52 -23.75
CA PRO A 927 -13.89 11.53 -23.96
C PRO A 927 -14.38 10.09 -23.81
N ASN A 928 -13.72 9.14 -24.48
CA ASN A 928 -14.03 7.71 -24.40
C ASN A 928 -12.89 6.88 -23.77
N CYS A 929 -11.86 7.56 -23.28
CA CYS A 929 -10.64 6.99 -22.71
C CYS A 929 -10.40 7.49 -21.29
N VAL A 930 -9.57 6.75 -20.55
CA VAL A 930 -9.10 7.14 -19.20
C VAL A 930 -8.32 8.45 -19.31
N ASN A 931 -8.52 9.34 -18.34
CA ASN A 931 -7.73 10.56 -18.19
C ASN A 931 -6.46 10.25 -17.39
N GLY A 932 -5.33 10.07 -18.09
CA GLY A 932 -4.06 9.68 -17.47
C GLY A 932 -3.54 10.68 -16.44
N VAL A 933 -3.71 12.00 -16.68
CA VAL A 933 -3.32 13.04 -15.71
C VAL A 933 -4.15 12.94 -14.43
N GLN A 934 -5.45 12.70 -14.55
CA GLN A 934 -6.34 12.59 -13.39
C GLN A 934 -6.04 11.34 -12.55
N THR A 935 -5.69 10.23 -13.21
CA THR A 935 -5.46 8.93 -12.55
C THR A 935 -4.00 8.64 -12.20
N GLN A 936 -3.07 9.55 -12.50
CA GLN A 936 -1.63 9.29 -12.39
C GLN A 936 -1.18 8.83 -10.99
N GLY A 937 -1.64 9.47 -9.91
CA GLY A 937 -1.22 9.12 -8.55
C GLY A 937 -1.61 7.69 -8.18
N GLU A 938 -2.87 7.33 -8.47
CA GLU A 938 -3.42 5.99 -8.27
C GLU A 938 -2.72 4.93 -9.14
N ASN A 939 -2.44 5.25 -10.40
CA ASN A 939 -1.76 4.32 -11.31
C ASN A 939 -0.29 4.10 -10.91
N ILE A 940 0.42 5.16 -10.50
CA ILE A 940 1.78 5.07 -9.94
C ILE A 940 1.76 4.20 -8.68
N ALA A 941 0.75 4.40 -7.82
CA ALA A 941 0.58 3.63 -6.59
C ALA A 941 0.27 2.15 -6.84
N ASP A 942 -0.58 1.82 -7.81
CA ASP A 942 -0.85 0.43 -8.20
C ASP A 942 0.42 -0.29 -8.71
N ASN A 943 1.17 0.36 -9.59
CA ASN A 943 2.39 -0.19 -10.16
C ASN A 943 3.50 -0.33 -9.10
N GLY A 944 3.81 0.72 -8.35
CA GLY A 944 4.81 0.62 -7.27
C GLY A 944 4.40 -0.35 -6.18
N GLY A 945 3.10 -0.40 -5.85
CA GLY A 945 2.54 -1.24 -4.82
C GLY A 945 2.63 -2.73 -5.12
N ILE A 946 2.34 -3.15 -6.36
CA ILE A 946 2.46 -4.57 -6.74
C ILE A 946 3.92 -5.05 -6.71
N HIS A 947 4.88 -4.19 -7.10
CA HIS A 947 6.30 -4.50 -7.03
C HIS A 947 6.75 -4.72 -5.58
N ALA A 948 6.39 -3.79 -4.69
CA ALA A 948 6.72 -3.88 -3.26
C ALA A 948 6.09 -5.13 -2.61
N ALA A 949 4.83 -5.41 -2.92
CA ALA A 949 4.09 -6.55 -2.39
C ALA A 949 4.65 -7.90 -2.85
N PHE A 950 4.95 -8.05 -4.13
CA PHE A 950 5.50 -9.31 -4.64
C PHE A 950 6.92 -9.55 -4.15
N ARG A 951 7.74 -8.48 -4.05
CA ARG A 951 9.08 -8.59 -3.44
C ARG A 951 8.98 -9.00 -1.97
N ALA A 952 8.04 -8.43 -1.22
CA ALA A 952 7.78 -8.82 0.17
C ALA A 952 7.32 -10.29 0.27
N TYR A 953 6.44 -10.74 -0.64
CA TYR A 953 6.06 -12.14 -0.76
C TYR A 953 7.26 -13.05 -1.03
N ARG A 954 8.15 -12.68 -1.95
CA ARG A 954 9.39 -13.46 -2.20
C ARG A 954 10.31 -13.50 -0.99
N THR A 955 10.46 -12.37 -0.30
CA THR A 955 11.24 -12.30 0.95
C THR A 955 10.65 -13.23 2.00
N HIS A 956 9.32 -13.28 2.12
CA HIS A 956 8.64 -14.20 3.02
C HIS A 956 8.92 -15.66 2.66
N ILE A 957 8.77 -16.07 1.40
CA ILE A 957 9.11 -17.45 0.98
C ILE A 957 10.57 -17.77 1.26
N ALA A 958 11.49 -16.84 0.98
CA ALA A 958 12.92 -17.08 1.16
C ALA A 958 13.33 -17.24 2.64
N LEU A 959 12.52 -16.75 3.56
CA LEU A 959 12.73 -16.87 5.01
C LEU A 959 11.95 -18.03 5.61
N ASP A 960 10.67 -18.16 5.26
CA ASP A 960 9.71 -19.02 5.96
C ASP A 960 9.31 -20.27 5.15
N GLY A 961 9.76 -20.36 3.89
CA GLY A 961 9.40 -21.40 2.93
C GLY A 961 8.04 -21.19 2.26
N PRO A 962 7.70 -22.01 1.24
CA PRO A 962 6.42 -21.91 0.55
C PRO A 962 5.29 -22.52 1.37
N ASP A 963 4.09 -21.93 1.26
CA ASP A 963 2.87 -22.55 1.74
C ASP A 963 2.50 -23.82 0.92
N PRO A 964 1.65 -24.71 1.48
CA PRO A 964 1.04 -25.77 0.67
C PRO A 964 0.02 -25.21 -0.33
N LEU A 965 -0.28 -25.96 -1.39
CA LEU A 965 -1.32 -25.60 -2.35
C LEU A 965 -2.72 -25.73 -1.76
N LEU A 966 -3.67 -25.05 -2.40
CA LEU A 966 -5.09 -25.10 -2.04
C LEU A 966 -5.66 -26.53 -2.16
N PRO A 967 -6.67 -26.90 -1.35
CA PRO A 967 -7.15 -28.28 -1.25
C PRO A 967 -8.08 -28.73 -2.40
N ASP A 968 -8.54 -27.80 -3.24
CA ASP A 968 -9.44 -28.13 -4.36
C ASP A 968 -8.68 -28.67 -5.58
N ARG A 969 -9.38 -29.45 -6.40
CA ARG A 969 -8.79 -30.09 -7.58
C ARG A 969 -8.28 -29.08 -8.60
N LEU A 970 -9.02 -28.00 -8.88
CA LEU A 970 -8.60 -26.98 -9.83
C LEU A 970 -7.66 -25.99 -9.15
N PHE A 971 -8.08 -25.46 -8.00
CA PHE A 971 -7.32 -24.41 -7.33
C PHE A 971 -5.98 -24.90 -6.77
N GLY A 972 -5.89 -26.17 -6.41
CA GLY A 972 -4.65 -26.84 -6.03
C GLY A 972 -3.73 -27.21 -7.19
N GLN A 973 -3.99 -26.73 -8.42
CA GLN A 973 -3.06 -26.79 -9.55
C GLN A 973 -2.35 -25.46 -9.81
N PHE A 974 -2.86 -24.34 -9.26
CA PHE A 974 -2.19 -23.06 -9.40
C PHE A 974 -0.92 -23.02 -8.57
N THR A 975 0.14 -22.44 -9.13
CA THR A 975 1.32 -22.07 -8.35
C THR A 975 0.98 -20.90 -7.43
N HIS A 976 1.75 -20.72 -6.36
CA HIS A 976 1.52 -19.57 -5.48
C HIS A 976 1.77 -18.21 -6.17
N ASP A 977 2.62 -18.15 -7.19
CA ASP A 977 2.77 -16.94 -8.00
C ASP A 977 1.51 -16.63 -8.79
N GLN A 978 0.89 -17.65 -9.38
CA GLN A 978 -0.41 -17.51 -10.04
C GLN A 978 -1.48 -17.08 -9.03
N LEU A 979 -1.50 -17.66 -7.83
CA LEU A 979 -2.44 -17.26 -6.78
C LEU A 979 -2.24 -15.82 -6.29
N PHE A 980 -1.01 -15.32 -6.26
CA PHE A 980 -0.72 -13.91 -5.96
C PHE A 980 -1.40 -12.99 -6.98
N PHE A 981 -1.14 -13.20 -8.27
CA PHE A 981 -1.70 -12.36 -9.33
C PHE A 981 -3.21 -12.55 -9.47
N LEU A 982 -3.70 -13.76 -9.23
CA LEU A 982 -5.14 -14.04 -9.21
C LEU A 982 -5.82 -13.25 -8.10
N ASN A 983 -5.28 -13.24 -6.87
CA ASN A 983 -5.87 -12.44 -5.80
C ASN A 983 -5.77 -10.93 -6.09
N PHE A 984 -4.63 -10.48 -6.62
CA PHE A 984 -4.49 -9.10 -7.07
C PHE A 984 -5.58 -8.68 -8.05
N ALA A 985 -5.91 -9.50 -9.05
CA ALA A 985 -7.00 -9.16 -9.96
C ALA A 985 -8.37 -9.21 -9.28
N GLN A 986 -8.56 -10.15 -8.33
CA GLN A 986 -9.87 -10.37 -7.73
C GLN A 986 -10.30 -9.35 -6.68
N VAL A 987 -9.38 -8.62 -6.06
CA VAL A 987 -9.76 -7.46 -5.23
C VAL A 987 -10.47 -6.38 -6.05
N TRP A 988 -10.25 -6.35 -7.38
CA TRP A 988 -10.85 -5.43 -8.34
C TRP A 988 -12.04 -6.02 -9.10
N CYS A 989 -12.45 -7.27 -8.84
CA CYS A 989 -13.59 -7.85 -9.55
C CYS A 989 -14.86 -7.03 -9.31
N GLU A 990 -15.58 -6.77 -10.39
CA GLU A 990 -16.85 -6.08 -10.37
C GLU A 990 -17.72 -6.54 -11.53
N LYS A 991 -19.03 -6.50 -11.34
CA LYS A 991 -19.97 -6.58 -12.44
C LYS A 991 -19.72 -5.40 -13.39
N ARG A 992 -19.61 -5.69 -14.68
CA ARG A 992 -19.43 -4.68 -15.73
C ARG A 992 -20.47 -3.53 -15.57
N ARG A 993 -19.97 -2.30 -15.42
CA ARG A 993 -20.77 -1.07 -15.43
C ARG A 993 -21.50 -0.90 -16.77
N THR A 994 -22.65 -0.21 -16.75
CA THR A 994 -23.23 0.27 -18.01
C THR A 994 -22.29 1.29 -18.67
N ASP A 995 -22.40 1.48 -19.98
CA ASP A 995 -21.56 2.46 -20.68
C ASP A 995 -21.71 3.87 -20.10
N ASP A 996 -22.90 4.27 -19.63
CA ASP A 996 -23.14 5.57 -19.00
C ASP A 996 -22.46 5.69 -17.63
N GLN A 997 -22.50 4.62 -16.82
CA GLN A 997 -21.80 4.57 -15.52
C GLN A 997 -20.29 4.57 -15.69
N LEU A 998 -19.78 3.85 -16.68
CA LEU A 998 -18.35 3.86 -17.00
C LEU A 998 -17.93 5.23 -17.54
N TYR A 999 -18.73 5.85 -18.39
CA TYR A 999 -18.48 7.20 -18.87
C TYR A 999 -18.43 8.21 -17.72
N GLN A 1000 -19.37 8.13 -16.77
CA GLN A 1000 -19.32 8.95 -15.56
C GLN A 1000 -18.02 8.70 -14.78
N GLN A 1001 -17.62 7.45 -14.57
CA GLN A 1001 -16.37 7.11 -13.88
C GLN A 1001 -15.15 7.75 -14.55
N LEU A 1002 -15.00 7.60 -15.88
CA LEU A 1002 -13.88 8.18 -16.64
C LEU A 1002 -13.76 9.70 -16.49
N MET A 1003 -14.88 10.39 -16.22
CA MET A 1003 -14.90 11.85 -16.08
C MET A 1003 -14.54 12.34 -14.68
N VAL A 1004 -14.80 11.56 -13.64
CA VAL A 1004 -14.88 12.10 -12.26
C VAL A 1004 -14.10 11.32 -11.21
N ASP A 1005 -13.81 10.05 -11.46
CA ASP A 1005 -13.09 9.19 -10.52
C ASP A 1005 -11.57 9.40 -10.69
N PRO A 1006 -10.81 9.69 -9.62
CA PRO A 1006 -9.35 9.71 -9.71
C PRO A 1006 -8.75 8.31 -9.91
N HIS A 1007 -9.52 7.23 -9.75
CA HIS A 1007 -9.04 5.88 -10.02
C HIS A 1007 -9.34 5.47 -11.46
N SER A 1008 -8.41 4.74 -12.06
CA SER A 1008 -8.68 4.01 -13.30
C SER A 1008 -9.80 2.96 -13.07
N PRO A 1009 -10.64 2.65 -14.07
CA PRO A 1009 -11.59 1.55 -13.96
C PRO A 1009 -10.89 0.24 -13.57
N SER A 1010 -11.56 -0.62 -12.79
CA SER A 1010 -10.97 -1.82 -12.19
C SER A 1010 -10.20 -2.70 -13.18
N MET A 1011 -10.72 -2.89 -14.39
CA MET A 1011 -10.03 -3.66 -15.43
C MET A 1011 -8.68 -3.07 -15.85
N TYR A 1012 -8.54 -1.75 -15.81
CA TYR A 1012 -7.31 -1.03 -16.16
C TYR A 1012 -6.35 -0.87 -14.98
N ARG A 1013 -6.86 -0.89 -13.75
CA ARG A 1013 -6.00 -1.10 -12.56
C ARG A 1013 -5.31 -2.45 -12.64
N VAL A 1014 -6.02 -3.50 -13.08
CA VAL A 1014 -5.42 -4.82 -13.29
C VAL A 1014 -4.50 -4.83 -14.53
N PHE A 1015 -5.03 -4.47 -15.69
CA PHE A 1015 -4.31 -4.54 -16.96
C PHE A 1015 -3.06 -3.66 -17.00
N GLY A 1016 -3.20 -2.37 -16.70
CA GLY A 1016 -2.09 -1.42 -16.74
C GLY A 1016 -0.97 -1.79 -15.78
N THR A 1017 -1.31 -2.33 -14.61
CA THR A 1017 -0.31 -2.74 -13.61
C THR A 1017 0.47 -3.99 -14.03
N ILE A 1018 -0.18 -5.06 -14.48
CA ILE A 1018 0.52 -6.31 -14.75
C ILE A 1018 1.22 -6.35 -16.10
N GLN A 1019 0.80 -5.53 -17.08
CA GLN A 1019 1.55 -5.40 -18.34
C GLN A 1019 2.91 -4.72 -18.12
N ASN A 1020 3.04 -3.90 -17.07
CA ASN A 1020 4.30 -3.29 -16.63
C ASN A 1020 5.13 -4.22 -15.74
N TYR A 1021 4.64 -5.43 -15.43
CA TYR A 1021 5.29 -6.31 -14.47
C TYR A 1021 5.69 -7.69 -15.04
N PRO A 1022 6.96 -7.88 -15.44
CA PRO A 1022 7.43 -9.13 -16.03
C PRO A 1022 7.19 -10.40 -15.19
N ALA A 1023 7.11 -10.30 -13.85
CA ALA A 1023 6.79 -11.43 -12.99
C ALA A 1023 5.41 -12.07 -13.31
N PHE A 1024 4.43 -11.30 -13.78
CA PHE A 1024 3.13 -11.84 -14.22
C PHE A 1024 3.29 -12.76 -15.43
N ARG A 1025 4.06 -12.31 -16.42
CA ARG A 1025 4.37 -13.09 -17.63
C ARG A 1025 5.01 -14.42 -17.27
N VAL A 1026 5.92 -14.43 -16.29
CA VAL A 1026 6.58 -15.65 -15.80
C VAL A 1026 5.57 -16.58 -15.13
N ALA A 1027 4.73 -16.05 -14.23
CA ALA A 1027 3.75 -16.85 -13.48
C ALA A 1027 2.73 -17.57 -14.37
N TYR A 1028 2.30 -16.93 -15.46
CA TYR A 1028 1.30 -17.47 -16.40
C TYR A 1028 1.88 -17.98 -17.71
N ASN A 1029 3.21 -17.99 -17.85
CA ASN A 1029 3.92 -18.40 -19.06
C ASN A 1029 3.42 -17.68 -20.32
N CYS A 1030 3.24 -16.36 -20.22
CA CYS A 1030 2.72 -15.58 -21.33
C CYS A 1030 3.78 -15.37 -22.42
N PRO A 1031 3.42 -15.55 -23.70
CA PRO A 1031 4.31 -15.21 -24.80
C PRO A 1031 4.74 -13.75 -24.73
N VAL A 1032 6.00 -13.49 -25.08
CA VAL A 1032 6.48 -12.11 -25.31
C VAL A 1032 5.56 -11.44 -26.33
N ASN A 1033 5.20 -10.18 -26.06
CA ASN A 1033 4.35 -9.37 -26.92
C ASN A 1033 2.88 -9.84 -26.98
N SER A 1034 2.41 -10.60 -26.00
CA SER A 1034 0.97 -10.75 -25.75
C SER A 1034 0.38 -9.45 -25.17
N ALA A 1035 -0.94 -9.33 -25.15
CA ALA A 1035 -1.61 -8.11 -24.67
C ALA A 1035 -1.16 -7.72 -23.24
N TYR A 1036 -1.03 -8.71 -22.36
CA TYR A 1036 -0.65 -8.52 -20.95
C TYR A 1036 0.86 -8.71 -20.69
N ALA A 1037 1.68 -8.90 -21.73
CA ALA A 1037 3.13 -9.03 -21.62
C ALA A 1037 3.84 -8.34 -22.80
N PRO A 1038 3.62 -7.02 -22.99
CA PRO A 1038 4.22 -6.28 -24.09
C PRO A 1038 5.75 -6.17 -23.92
N THR A 1039 6.46 -6.03 -25.04
CA THR A 1039 7.92 -5.77 -25.03
C THR A 1039 8.25 -4.33 -24.64
N THR A 1040 7.28 -3.44 -24.71
CA THR A 1040 7.41 -2.03 -24.35
C THR A 1040 6.33 -1.70 -23.34
N HIS A 1041 6.74 -1.22 -22.18
CA HIS A 1041 5.89 -0.93 -21.04
C HIS A 1041 6.52 0.18 -20.20
N CYS A 1042 5.78 0.70 -19.22
CA CYS A 1042 6.30 1.70 -18.30
C CYS A 1042 7.14 1.07 -17.20
N ASN A 1043 8.24 1.72 -16.85
CA ASN A 1043 9.13 1.33 -15.76
C ASN A 1043 8.84 2.23 -14.54
N VAL A 1044 7.93 1.77 -13.68
CA VAL A 1044 7.46 2.54 -12.52
C VAL A 1044 8.14 2.03 -11.26
N TRP A 1045 8.90 2.88 -10.56
CA TRP A 1045 9.66 2.51 -9.36
C TRP A 1045 10.63 1.33 -9.54
N VAL A 1046 11.20 1.19 -10.74
CA VAL A 1046 12.22 0.18 -11.08
C VAL A 1046 13.45 0.84 -11.75
N PRO A 1047 14.62 0.16 -11.82
CA PRO A 1047 15.80 0.64 -12.54
C PRO A 1047 15.56 0.74 -14.06
N ASN A 1048 16.26 1.64 -14.75
CA ASN A 1048 16.18 1.73 -16.22
C ASN A 1048 17.14 0.77 -16.93
N ASN A 1049 18.29 0.50 -16.33
CA ASN A 1049 19.31 -0.38 -16.89
C ASN A 1049 19.22 -1.77 -16.26
N GLU A 1050 19.39 -2.79 -17.10
CA GLU A 1050 19.69 -4.14 -16.63
C GLU A 1050 21.12 -4.13 -16.03
N PRO A 1051 21.31 -4.62 -14.79
CA PRO A 1051 22.60 -4.61 -14.12
C PRO A 1051 23.67 -5.51 -14.74
#